data_AF-A0A7V5EZR1-F1
#
_entry.id   AF-A0A7V5EZR1-F1
#
_cell.length_a   1.000
_cell.length_b   1.000
_cell.length_c   1.000
_cell.angle_alpha   90.00
_cell.angle_beta   90.00
_cell.angle_gamma   90.00
#
_symmetry.space_group_name_H-M   'P 1'
#
loop_
_entity.id
_entity.type
_entity.pdbx_description
1 polymer ?
#
loop_
_entity_poly.entity_id
_entity_poly.type
_entity_poly.pdbx_seq_one_letter_code
_entity_poly.pdbx_strand_id
1 'polypeptide(L)'
;MYKNQRKSIIKYLSVILFFILFCGYGCMPPRPVCIKNGKDYCKIDGTFGYEWFDYYRRALSCIEGEFYEQALTDLNKAEKQRFEDQRMAKIYGMRLMDYFPHREKGLIYYLLGDYDTAKSELELSIRHYPSEKASHYLDKVRKHIMEREKIAVSVPRIFVKSDIIWTKADSVMVSGIAEDEQYISEIIVDGIPIQIEFSGRKISFEEILVLNEGKHDIDIIARNLMGGQEKRQITIYADRSGPTIILTETDPAAGVKGYLYDESGEISLTVNGEKKIVVQGKESPFSLAPESGQKSIVLLAEDKLGNQTEANIHPEMIRESAQRMNLRVMLAQHSPSIVTDGAGFMITGLNPQNPGPEIILNESLDQNPVFEEMIALQGQVRGKRRIEEILINGVPVHRKPGQIIFFNHSLRLRNGENQIVIRAQDESGAETIHEMVILRQVPEPLRPEYRCTFKTNAFKMLTVNDAEPGLENLFRSLFLSHLISKKRFHIRVSEKLYPGAAERAVRFMLSGYVHKTRNGIEIVAQVSDMQTSQILNEEYVTPKYIDIYSESADLPVLKSLAAELSEKFHTAFPLVKGKIIRKGERVLVLMEKTVRMEWPLVVGTDTEFIGDALIAEGYQSGKCGIELVNGNKDELVIGNWVVTQ
;
A
#
# COMPACT_ATOMS: atom_id res chain seq x y z
N MET A 1 -6.42 102.61 1.76
CA MET A 1 -6.59 101.52 0.76
C MET A 1 -5.52 100.41 0.78
N TYR A 2 -4.57 100.36 1.73
CA TYR A 2 -3.41 99.44 1.66
C TYR A 2 -3.38 98.29 2.70
N LYS A 3 -4.41 98.13 3.55
CA LYS A 3 -4.43 97.09 4.60
C LYS A 3 -5.24 95.83 4.24
N ASN A 4 -6.17 95.90 3.29
CA ASN A 4 -7.01 94.76 2.89
C ASN A 4 -6.40 93.89 1.77
N GLN A 5 -5.43 94.38 0.99
CA GLN A 5 -4.76 93.55 -0.04
C GLN A 5 -3.76 92.55 0.56
N ARG A 6 -3.12 92.86 1.69
CA ARG A 6 -2.06 92.02 2.29
C ARG A 6 -2.60 90.73 2.94
N LYS A 7 -3.84 90.75 3.46
CA LYS A 7 -4.50 89.55 4.01
C LYS A 7 -5.02 88.60 2.93
N SER A 8 -5.28 89.09 1.73
CA SER A 8 -5.72 88.27 0.60
C SER A 8 -4.55 87.45 0.04
N ILE A 9 -3.40 88.09 -0.17
CA ILE A 9 -2.19 87.45 -0.73
C ILE A 9 -1.65 86.33 0.18
N ILE A 10 -1.68 86.51 1.51
CA ILE A 10 -1.23 85.47 2.45
C ILE A 10 -2.18 84.26 2.48
N LYS A 11 -3.50 84.47 2.31
CA LYS A 11 -4.47 83.36 2.17
C LYS A 11 -4.29 82.59 0.86
N TYR A 12 -4.00 83.26 -0.26
CA TYR A 12 -3.72 82.58 -1.51
C TYR A 12 -2.37 81.85 -1.50
N LEU A 13 -1.34 82.40 -0.84
CA LEU A 13 -0.06 81.72 -0.68
C LEU A 13 -0.17 80.46 0.20
N SER A 14 -0.96 80.50 1.28
CA SER A 14 -1.17 79.33 2.13
C SER A 14 -1.99 78.24 1.45
N VAL A 15 -2.96 78.60 0.59
CA VAL A 15 -3.75 77.64 -0.19
C VAL A 15 -2.91 76.99 -1.30
N ILE A 16 -2.04 77.77 -1.97
CA ILE A 16 -1.11 77.24 -2.98
C ILE A 16 -0.06 76.32 -2.33
N LEU A 17 0.47 76.68 -1.15
CA LEU A 17 1.41 75.83 -0.42
C LEU A 17 0.76 74.50 0.05
N PHE A 18 -0.51 74.54 0.45
CA PHE A 18 -1.27 73.34 0.82
C PHE A 18 -1.60 72.46 -0.41
N PHE A 19 -1.85 73.06 -1.57
CA PHE A 19 -2.04 72.32 -2.84
C PHE A 19 -0.75 71.67 -3.35
N ILE A 20 0.40 72.35 -3.20
CA ILE A 20 1.72 71.80 -3.55
C ILE A 20 2.12 70.67 -2.59
N LEU A 21 1.78 70.76 -1.30
CA LEU A 21 1.98 69.68 -0.32
C LEU A 21 1.05 68.47 -0.56
N PHE A 22 -0.16 68.66 -1.10
CA PHE A 22 -1.05 67.55 -1.47
C PHE A 22 -0.69 66.91 -2.82
N CYS A 23 -0.16 67.67 -3.78
CA CYS A 23 0.29 67.12 -5.06
C CYS A 23 1.64 66.36 -4.97
N GLY A 24 2.41 66.52 -3.89
CA GLY A 24 3.68 65.82 -3.68
C GLY A 24 3.58 64.37 -3.19
N TYR A 25 2.42 63.91 -2.74
CA TYR A 25 2.24 62.56 -2.16
C TYR A 25 1.59 61.53 -3.11
N GLY A 26 1.37 61.87 -4.38
CA GLY A 26 0.50 61.09 -5.28
C GLY A 26 1.17 60.30 -6.41
N CYS A 27 2.50 60.23 -6.51
CA CYS A 27 3.17 59.42 -7.55
C CYS A 27 4.45 58.82 -6.99
N MET A 28 4.36 57.63 -6.40
CA MET A 28 5.52 56.73 -6.39
C MET A 28 5.85 56.42 -7.86
N PRO A 29 7.05 56.77 -8.36
CA PRO A 29 7.43 56.35 -9.71
C PRO A 29 7.35 54.81 -9.78
N PRO A 30 6.84 54.23 -10.88
CA PRO A 30 6.90 52.79 -11.07
C PRO A 30 8.37 52.37 -10.93
N ARG A 31 8.62 51.34 -10.11
CA ARG A 31 9.98 50.80 -9.96
C ARG A 31 10.52 50.44 -11.35
N PRO A 32 11.79 50.77 -11.66
CA PRO A 32 12.35 50.51 -12.98
C PRO A 32 12.29 49.01 -13.27
N VAL A 33 11.79 48.67 -14.47
CA VAL A 33 11.84 47.32 -15.02
C VAL A 33 13.32 46.91 -15.08
N CYS A 34 13.65 45.76 -14.49
CA CYS A 34 15.03 45.29 -14.42
C CYS A 34 15.35 44.51 -15.70
N ILE A 35 16.38 44.92 -16.44
CA ILE A 35 16.74 44.28 -17.72
C ILE A 35 17.93 43.34 -17.51
N LYS A 36 17.79 42.08 -17.92
CA LYS A 36 18.88 41.10 -17.95
C LYS A 36 18.85 40.33 -19.26
N ASN A 37 19.99 40.25 -19.96
CA ASN A 37 20.12 39.56 -21.25
C ASN A 37 19.08 40.03 -22.30
N GLY A 38 18.79 41.33 -22.34
CA GLY A 38 17.81 41.91 -23.27
C GLY A 38 16.35 41.59 -22.93
N LYS A 39 16.08 40.97 -21.77
CA LYS A 39 14.75 40.62 -21.29
C LYS A 39 14.38 41.41 -20.04
N ASP A 40 13.13 41.83 -19.99
CA ASP A 40 12.55 42.59 -18.89
C ASP A 40 12.04 41.67 -17.75
N TYR A 41 12.46 41.98 -16.53
CA TYR A 41 12.05 41.32 -15.29
C TYR A 41 11.51 42.34 -14.28
N CYS A 42 11.01 41.84 -13.15
CA CYS A 42 10.36 42.67 -12.12
C CYS A 42 9.15 43.44 -12.66
N LYS A 43 8.37 42.82 -13.54
CA LYS A 43 7.13 43.37 -14.09
C LYS A 43 5.95 42.43 -13.88
N ILE A 44 4.74 42.97 -13.99
CA ILE A 44 3.50 42.19 -13.98
C ILE A 44 2.74 42.45 -15.28
N ASP A 45 1.89 41.49 -15.66
CA ASP A 45 0.93 41.70 -16.73
C ASP A 45 -0.26 42.51 -16.22
N GLY A 46 -0.57 43.63 -16.90
CA GLY A 46 -1.67 44.51 -16.55
C GLY A 46 -1.30 45.61 -15.54
N THR A 47 -2.33 46.17 -14.89
CA THR A 47 -2.18 47.32 -13.98
C THR A 47 -1.76 46.88 -12.59
N PHE A 48 -0.79 47.57 -12.00
CA PHE A 48 -0.35 47.34 -10.62
C PHE A 48 -1.31 48.01 -9.63
N GLY A 49 -2.15 47.21 -8.98
CA GLY A 49 -3.18 47.63 -8.03
C GLY A 49 -2.70 47.85 -6.59
N TYR A 50 -1.43 47.56 -6.28
CA TYR A 50 -0.83 47.63 -4.93
C TYR A 50 -1.40 46.61 -3.93
N GLU A 51 -2.05 45.56 -4.44
CA GLU A 51 -2.52 44.45 -3.64
C GLU A 51 -1.39 43.42 -3.42
N TRP A 52 -1.55 42.56 -2.40
CA TRP A 52 -0.56 41.54 -2.04
C TRP A 52 -0.13 40.68 -3.23
N PHE A 53 -1.08 40.34 -4.10
CA PHE A 53 -0.83 39.50 -5.28
C PHE A 53 -0.06 40.23 -6.38
N ASP A 54 -0.16 41.56 -6.48
CA ASP A 54 0.62 42.35 -7.43
C ASP A 54 2.09 42.37 -7.03
N TYR A 55 2.35 42.60 -5.74
CA TYR A 55 3.69 42.52 -5.17
C TYR A 55 4.29 41.12 -5.35
N TYR A 56 3.53 40.08 -5.01
CA TYR A 56 4.00 38.71 -5.13
C TYR A 56 4.29 38.32 -6.58
N ARG A 57 3.41 38.63 -7.54
CA ARG A 57 3.67 38.37 -8.98
C ARG A 57 4.92 39.09 -9.47
N ARG A 58 5.11 40.35 -9.08
CA ARG A 58 6.31 41.10 -9.43
C ARG A 58 7.57 40.48 -8.82
N ALA A 59 7.49 40.01 -7.58
CA ALA A 59 8.58 39.30 -6.93
C ALA A 59 8.95 38.01 -7.67
N LEU A 60 7.97 37.20 -8.10
CA LEU A 60 8.24 36.01 -8.92
C LEU A 60 8.96 36.38 -10.23
N SER A 61 8.52 37.44 -10.90
CA SER A 61 9.22 37.97 -12.08
C SER A 61 10.66 38.41 -11.76
N CYS A 62 10.90 39.04 -10.61
CA CYS A 62 12.24 39.40 -10.17
C CYS A 62 13.14 38.18 -9.91
N ILE A 63 12.60 37.13 -9.28
CA ILE A 63 13.33 35.89 -8.99
C ILE A 63 13.81 35.25 -10.30
N GLU A 64 12.94 35.20 -11.32
CA GLU A 64 13.33 34.71 -12.65
C GLU A 64 14.48 35.51 -13.28
N GLY A 65 14.63 36.79 -12.91
CA GLY A 65 15.72 37.66 -13.36
C GLY A 65 16.96 37.65 -12.47
N GLU A 66 17.01 36.86 -11.38
CA GLU A 66 18.03 36.95 -10.32
C GLU A 66 18.08 38.31 -9.58
N PHE A 67 17.00 39.08 -9.62
CA PHE A 67 16.88 40.35 -8.90
C PHE A 67 16.37 40.12 -7.48
N TYR A 68 17.18 39.43 -6.67
CA TYR A 68 16.80 38.89 -5.37
C TYR A 68 16.44 39.95 -4.33
N GLU A 69 17.18 41.06 -4.25
CA GLU A 69 16.89 42.17 -3.33
C GLU A 69 15.54 42.84 -3.63
N GLN A 70 15.25 43.04 -4.91
CA GLN A 70 13.99 43.59 -5.39
C GLN A 70 12.84 42.62 -5.08
N ALA A 71 13.06 41.32 -5.31
CA ALA A 71 12.11 40.26 -4.98
C ALA A 71 11.78 40.24 -3.48
N LEU A 72 12.78 40.20 -2.60
CA LEU A 72 12.59 40.23 -1.14
C LEU A 72 11.80 41.47 -0.70
N THR A 73 12.09 42.63 -1.28
CA THR A 73 11.36 43.85 -0.96
C THR A 73 9.87 43.75 -1.31
N ASP A 74 9.54 43.11 -2.42
CA ASP A 74 8.15 42.91 -2.82
C ASP A 74 7.48 41.78 -2.03
N LEU A 75 8.18 40.68 -1.74
CA LEU A 75 7.68 39.61 -0.87
C LEU A 75 7.36 40.14 0.53
N ASN A 76 8.23 40.96 1.12
CA ASN A 76 7.98 41.61 2.41
C ASN A 76 6.75 42.53 2.39
N LYS A 77 6.42 43.12 1.23
CA LYS A 77 5.20 43.94 1.09
C LYS A 77 3.96 43.07 0.93
N ALA A 78 4.05 41.97 0.20
CA ALA A 78 2.98 40.99 0.06
C ALA A 78 2.65 40.35 1.43
N GLU A 79 3.69 39.89 2.14
CA GLU A 79 3.60 39.27 3.47
C GLU A 79 2.90 40.18 4.48
N LYS A 80 3.22 41.48 4.49
CA LYS A 80 2.57 42.46 5.37
C LYS A 80 1.07 42.58 5.17
N GLN A 81 0.59 42.32 3.96
CA GLN A 81 -0.84 42.34 3.65
C GLN A 81 -1.48 40.95 3.86
N ARG A 82 -0.73 39.88 3.58
CA ARG A 82 -1.17 38.49 3.75
C ARG A 82 0.02 37.63 4.15
N PHE A 83 0.01 37.17 5.39
CA PHE A 83 1.14 36.46 6.00
C PHE A 83 1.22 34.99 5.59
N GLU A 84 0.10 34.28 5.59
CA GLU A 84 0.11 32.81 5.44
C GLU A 84 0.40 32.35 4.01
N ASP A 85 1.24 31.31 3.88
CA ASP A 85 1.42 30.57 2.64
C ASP A 85 0.18 29.74 2.37
N GLN A 86 -0.33 29.77 1.14
CA GLN A 86 -1.54 29.08 0.77
C GLN A 86 -1.58 28.78 -0.75
N ARG A 87 -1.94 27.54 -1.09
CA ARG A 87 -2.29 27.17 -2.46
C ARG A 87 -3.68 27.69 -2.84
N MET A 88 -3.84 28.17 -4.07
CA MET A 88 -5.10 28.76 -4.56
C MET A 88 -5.67 29.89 -3.67
N ALA A 89 -4.80 30.76 -3.17
CA ALA A 89 -5.19 32.00 -2.51
C ALA A 89 -6.08 32.87 -3.41
N LYS A 90 -7.24 33.26 -2.87
CA LYS A 90 -8.22 34.10 -3.58
C LYS A 90 -7.69 35.51 -3.81
N ILE A 91 -7.67 35.93 -5.07
CA ILE A 91 -7.25 37.26 -5.53
C ILE A 91 -8.47 38.20 -5.61
N TYR A 92 -9.23 38.13 -6.70
CA TYR A 92 -10.48 38.84 -6.91
C TYR A 92 -11.47 37.99 -7.71
N GLY A 93 -12.76 38.15 -7.42
CA GLY A 93 -13.81 37.33 -8.01
C GLY A 93 -13.54 35.83 -7.82
N MET A 94 -13.45 35.09 -8.92
CA MET A 94 -13.16 33.66 -8.97
C MET A 94 -11.70 33.35 -9.36
N ARG A 95 -10.80 34.35 -9.38
CA ARG A 95 -9.38 34.14 -9.71
C ARG A 95 -8.61 33.73 -8.46
N LEU A 96 -7.89 32.62 -8.57
CA LEU A 96 -7.06 32.04 -7.53
C LEU A 96 -5.60 32.00 -8.02
N MET A 97 -4.65 32.02 -7.09
CA MET A 97 -3.25 31.76 -7.38
C MET A 97 -2.54 31.11 -6.20
N ASP A 98 -1.46 30.40 -6.50
CA ASP A 98 -0.54 29.94 -5.47
C ASP A 98 0.21 31.12 -4.87
N TYR A 99 0.21 31.19 -3.54
CA TYR A 99 0.83 32.27 -2.79
C TYR A 99 1.71 31.68 -1.70
N PHE A 100 3.02 31.71 -1.91
CA PHE A 100 4.00 31.11 -1.00
C PHE A 100 5.14 32.10 -0.68
N PRO A 101 4.84 33.28 -0.10
CA PRO A 101 5.86 34.29 0.18
C PRO A 101 7.02 33.76 1.01
N HIS A 102 6.77 32.94 2.04
CA HIS A 102 7.83 32.39 2.89
C HIS A 102 8.68 31.36 2.16
N ARG A 103 8.05 30.48 1.37
CA ARG A 103 8.77 29.53 0.49
C ARG A 103 9.75 30.25 -0.43
N GLU A 104 9.27 31.28 -1.13
CA GLU A 104 10.08 31.98 -2.11
C GLU A 104 11.16 32.86 -1.44
N LYS A 105 10.89 33.47 -0.26
CA LYS A 105 11.92 34.13 0.55
C LYS A 105 13.00 33.15 0.97
N GLY A 106 12.61 31.97 1.46
CA GLY A 106 13.52 30.90 1.86
C GLY A 106 14.43 30.45 0.72
N LEU A 107 13.88 30.28 -0.48
CA LEU A 107 14.65 30.01 -1.69
C LEU A 107 15.63 31.15 -2.01
N ILE A 108 15.20 32.41 -1.94
CA ILE A 108 16.10 33.55 -2.20
C ILE A 108 17.26 33.56 -1.21
N TYR A 109 17.01 33.41 0.09
CA TYR A 109 18.06 33.38 1.10
C TYR A 109 19.01 32.20 0.91
N TYR A 110 18.51 31.03 0.50
CA TYR A 110 19.34 29.89 0.11
C TYR A 110 20.29 30.25 -1.04
N LEU A 111 19.77 30.92 -2.08
CA LEU A 111 20.56 31.34 -3.24
C LEU A 111 21.59 32.44 -2.91
N LEU A 112 21.30 33.28 -1.91
CA LEU A 112 22.22 34.28 -1.37
C LEU A 112 23.25 33.71 -0.38
N GLY A 113 23.11 32.43 0.02
CA GLY A 113 23.98 31.78 1.00
C GLY A 113 23.65 32.09 2.46
N ASP A 114 22.55 32.79 2.74
CA ASP A 114 22.05 33.03 4.11
C ASP A 114 21.19 31.84 4.57
N TYR A 115 21.87 30.75 4.90
CA TYR A 115 21.20 29.49 5.23
C TYR A 115 20.38 29.53 6.52
N ASP A 116 20.75 30.36 7.50
CA ASP A 116 20.06 30.44 8.79
C ASP A 116 18.69 31.14 8.64
N THR A 117 18.64 32.22 7.86
CA THR A 117 17.38 32.88 7.50
C THR A 117 16.56 31.99 6.57
N ALA A 118 17.19 31.35 5.58
CA ALA A 118 16.52 30.44 4.66
C ALA A 118 15.80 29.31 5.40
N LYS A 119 16.47 28.69 6.38
CA LYS A 119 15.92 27.62 7.21
C LYS A 119 14.64 28.09 7.91
N SER A 120 14.70 29.25 8.55
CA SER A 120 13.58 29.81 9.33
C SER A 120 12.35 30.08 8.47
N GLU A 121 12.54 30.65 7.27
CA GLU A 121 11.47 30.93 6.31
C GLU A 121 10.86 29.65 5.72
N LEU A 122 11.69 28.65 5.39
CA LEU A 122 11.21 27.37 4.84
C LEU A 122 10.48 26.54 5.91
N GLU A 123 10.96 26.52 7.16
CA GLU A 123 10.25 25.89 8.27
C GLU A 123 8.90 26.59 8.58
N LEU A 124 8.83 27.91 8.38
CA LEU A 124 7.57 28.64 8.47
C LEU A 124 6.62 28.30 7.30
N SER A 125 7.15 28.25 6.08
CA SER A 125 6.39 27.86 4.88
C SER A 125 5.76 26.47 5.03
N ILE A 126 6.52 25.46 5.45
CA ILE A 126 6.00 24.09 5.67
C ILE A 126 4.92 24.06 6.75
N ARG A 127 5.06 24.86 7.81
CA ARG A 127 4.03 24.97 8.87
C ARG A 127 2.74 25.60 8.36
N HIS A 128 2.82 26.57 7.46
CA HIS A 128 1.64 27.19 6.85
C HIS A 128 0.99 26.26 5.81
N TYR A 129 1.77 25.79 4.83
CA TYR A 129 1.32 24.91 3.76
C TYR A 129 2.51 24.08 3.23
N PRO A 130 2.59 22.77 3.54
CA PRO A 130 3.63 21.89 3.02
C PRO A 130 3.64 21.86 1.48
N SER A 131 4.83 21.94 0.88
CA SER A 131 5.03 21.72 -0.56
C SER A 131 6.37 21.07 -0.80
N GLU A 132 6.47 20.25 -1.86
CA GLU A 132 7.70 19.52 -2.19
C GLU A 132 8.88 20.45 -2.44
N LYS A 133 8.62 21.59 -3.09
CA LYS A 133 9.63 22.62 -3.30
C LYS A 133 10.18 23.17 -1.97
N ALA A 134 9.32 23.41 -0.97
CA ALA A 134 9.76 23.91 0.33
C ALA A 134 10.60 22.86 1.08
N SER A 135 10.14 21.61 1.10
CA SER A 135 10.86 20.48 1.72
C SER A 135 12.22 20.25 1.07
N HIS A 136 12.28 20.23 -0.27
CA HIS A 136 13.53 20.05 -1.03
C HIS A 136 14.58 21.10 -0.67
N TYR A 137 14.22 22.38 -0.66
CA TYR A 137 15.17 23.44 -0.30
C TYR A 137 15.52 23.43 1.19
N LEU A 138 14.59 23.04 2.06
CA LEU A 138 14.86 22.95 3.49
C LEU A 138 15.91 21.86 3.77
N ASP A 139 15.82 20.72 3.10
CA ASP A 139 16.78 19.63 3.22
C ASP A 139 18.17 20.05 2.74
N LYS A 140 18.24 20.78 1.63
CA LYS A 140 19.49 21.39 1.15
C LYS A 140 20.08 22.36 2.16
N VAL A 141 19.27 23.28 2.69
CA VAL A 141 19.69 24.26 3.69
C VAL A 141 20.23 23.55 4.94
N ARG A 142 19.49 22.56 5.46
CA ARG A 142 19.92 21.74 6.62
C ARG A 142 21.26 21.07 6.34
N LYS A 143 21.42 20.44 5.17
CA LYS A 143 22.67 19.81 4.76
C LYS A 143 23.84 20.81 4.72
N HIS A 144 23.67 21.97 4.10
CA HIS A 144 24.71 23.00 4.05
C HIS A 144 25.10 23.53 5.44
N ILE A 145 24.13 23.71 6.34
CA ILE A 145 24.41 24.12 7.73
C ILE A 145 25.27 23.05 8.43
N MET A 146 24.90 21.77 8.31
CA MET A 146 25.65 20.66 8.92
C MET A 146 27.06 20.52 8.34
N GLU A 147 27.22 20.70 7.02
CA GLU A 147 28.51 20.70 6.33
C GLU A 147 29.40 21.88 6.76
N ARG A 148 28.83 23.10 6.83
CA ARG A 148 29.49 24.32 7.30
C ARG A 148 30.03 24.15 8.72
N GLU A 149 29.23 23.54 9.58
CA GLU A 149 29.55 23.28 10.98
C GLU A 149 30.45 22.05 11.19
N LYS A 150 30.76 21.32 10.11
CA LYS A 150 31.58 20.09 10.13
C LYS A 150 31.05 19.05 11.12
N ILE A 151 29.73 18.92 11.21
CA ILE A 151 29.09 17.93 12.06
C ILE A 151 29.43 16.54 11.51
N ALA A 152 29.96 15.66 12.37
CA ALA A 152 30.25 14.29 12.00
C ALA A 152 28.96 13.55 11.60
N VAL A 153 29.01 12.70 10.58
CA VAL A 153 27.86 11.92 10.13
C VAL A 153 27.39 10.99 11.26
N SER A 154 26.13 11.14 11.67
CA SER A 154 25.48 10.27 12.65
C SER A 154 24.93 9.02 11.99
N VAL A 155 24.58 8.03 12.81
CA VAL A 155 23.91 6.80 12.38
C VAL A 155 22.46 6.83 12.90
N PRO A 156 21.45 6.64 12.05
CA PRO A 156 20.05 6.60 12.46
C PRO A 156 19.76 5.51 13.50
N ARG A 157 18.69 5.69 14.28
CA ARG A 157 18.16 4.66 15.19
C ARG A 157 16.80 4.20 14.68
N ILE A 158 16.62 2.88 14.57
CA ILE A 158 15.35 2.27 14.13
C ILE A 158 14.74 1.53 15.32
N PHE A 159 13.52 1.90 15.69
CA PHE A 159 12.72 1.26 16.73
C PHE A 159 11.56 0.50 16.08
N VAL A 160 11.46 -0.80 16.36
CA VAL A 160 10.34 -1.66 15.93
C VAL A 160 9.64 -2.24 17.15
N LYS A 161 8.38 -2.64 16.99
CA LYS A 161 7.58 -3.21 18.07
C LYS A 161 8.13 -4.55 18.57
N SER A 162 8.56 -5.42 17.66
CA SER A 162 9.12 -6.73 17.95
C SER A 162 10.14 -7.12 16.89
N ASP A 163 11.23 -7.79 17.29
CA ASP A 163 12.22 -8.35 16.36
C ASP A 163 11.77 -9.69 15.75
N ILE A 164 10.83 -10.38 16.42
CA ILE A 164 10.25 -11.64 15.95
C ILE A 164 8.73 -11.50 15.93
N ILE A 165 8.12 -11.80 14.79
CA ILE A 165 6.67 -11.75 14.59
C ILE A 165 6.20 -13.13 14.13
N TRP A 166 5.17 -13.67 14.80
CA TRP A 166 4.46 -14.88 14.36
C TRP A 166 3.06 -14.49 13.94
N THR A 167 2.61 -14.99 12.79
CA THR A 167 1.32 -14.60 12.24
C THR A 167 0.74 -15.65 11.33
N LYS A 168 -0.59 -15.84 11.41
CA LYS A 168 -1.38 -16.58 10.43
C LYS A 168 -2.08 -15.69 9.41
N ALA A 169 -1.97 -14.37 9.56
CA ALA A 169 -2.60 -13.44 8.63
C ALA A 169 -1.85 -13.41 7.29
N ASP A 170 -2.58 -13.23 6.20
CA ASP A 170 -2.01 -13.15 4.84
C ASP A 170 -1.06 -11.97 4.66
N SER A 171 -1.36 -10.87 5.35
CA SER A 171 -0.57 -9.65 5.35
C SER A 171 -0.03 -9.34 6.74
N VAL A 172 1.19 -8.81 6.80
CA VAL A 172 1.85 -8.42 8.04
C VAL A 172 2.19 -6.95 7.98
N MET A 173 1.70 -6.18 8.95
CA MET A 173 2.05 -4.77 9.08
C MET A 173 3.38 -4.66 9.83
N VAL A 174 4.42 -4.21 9.13
CA VAL A 174 5.70 -3.83 9.71
C VAL A 174 5.64 -2.35 10.03
N SER A 175 5.81 -1.98 11.30
CA SER A 175 5.79 -0.58 11.71
C SER A 175 6.83 -0.26 12.77
N GLY A 176 7.24 1.00 12.80
CA GLY A 176 8.31 1.47 13.66
C GLY A 176 8.53 2.97 13.59
N ILE A 177 9.62 3.40 14.21
CA ILE A 177 10.06 4.80 14.26
C ILE A 177 11.54 4.84 13.92
N ALA A 178 11.93 5.68 12.97
CA ALA A 178 13.31 6.03 12.69
C ALA A 178 13.64 7.41 13.28
N GLU A 179 14.79 7.55 13.96
CA GLU A 179 15.21 8.79 14.62
C GLU A 179 16.67 9.13 14.35
N ASP A 180 16.96 10.39 14.02
CA ASP A 180 18.32 10.92 13.86
C ASP A 180 18.32 12.46 14.01
N GLU A 181 19.34 13.03 14.66
CA GLU A 181 19.53 14.49 14.75
C GLU A 181 19.84 15.12 13.37
N GLN A 182 20.41 14.33 12.44
CA GLN A 182 20.70 14.72 11.05
C GLN A 182 19.53 14.46 10.09
N TYR A 183 18.32 14.29 10.62
CA TYR A 183 17.05 14.12 9.90
C TYR A 183 17.00 12.87 9.02
N ILE A 184 16.02 12.01 9.28
CA ILE A 184 15.70 10.87 8.43
C ILE A 184 15.16 11.38 7.09
N SER A 185 15.73 10.88 6.01
CA SER A 185 15.46 11.29 4.62
C SER A 185 15.03 10.13 3.72
N GLU A 186 15.23 8.89 4.17
CA GLU A 186 14.77 7.70 3.45
C GLU A 186 14.53 6.57 4.46
N ILE A 187 13.47 5.79 4.22
CA ILE A 187 13.20 4.53 4.92
C ILE A 187 12.86 3.50 3.86
N ILE A 188 13.43 2.30 3.96
CA ILE A 188 13.20 1.18 3.05
C ILE A 188 12.86 -0.05 3.89
N VAL A 189 11.76 -0.74 3.59
CA VAL A 189 11.34 -2.00 4.24
C VAL A 189 11.31 -3.09 3.19
N ASP A 190 12.13 -4.13 3.35
CA ASP A 190 12.26 -5.25 2.40
C ASP A 190 12.53 -4.81 0.94
N GLY A 191 13.35 -3.77 0.77
CA GLY A 191 13.62 -3.17 -0.53
C GLY A 191 12.51 -2.25 -1.07
N ILE A 192 11.39 -2.11 -0.35
CA ILE A 192 10.29 -1.21 -0.69
C ILE A 192 10.54 0.15 -0.03
N PRO A 193 10.75 1.24 -0.80
CA PRO A 193 10.92 2.57 -0.24
C PRO A 193 9.59 3.06 0.36
N ILE A 194 9.63 3.50 1.62
CA ILE A 194 8.49 4.10 2.30
C ILE A 194 8.45 5.58 1.94
N GLN A 195 7.28 6.02 1.48
CA GLN A 195 7.06 7.41 1.15
C GLN A 195 7.08 8.27 2.43
N ILE A 196 8.04 9.19 2.51
CA ILE A 196 8.07 10.22 3.54
C ILE A 196 7.68 11.57 2.90
N GLU A 197 6.86 12.36 3.57
CA GLU A 197 6.44 13.67 3.04
C GLU A 197 7.55 14.73 3.18
N PHE A 198 8.39 14.63 4.20
CA PHE A 198 9.53 15.53 4.43
C PHE A 198 10.53 14.89 5.38
N SER A 199 11.79 15.33 5.31
CA SER A 199 12.80 14.88 6.27
C SER A 199 12.48 15.37 7.69
N GLY A 200 12.69 14.49 8.66
CA GLY A 200 12.31 14.71 10.05
C GLY A 200 13.27 14.02 11.01
N ARG A 201 13.47 14.60 12.19
CA ARG A 201 14.31 13.96 13.23
C ARG A 201 13.72 12.67 13.77
N LYS A 202 12.41 12.50 13.62
CA LYS A 202 11.64 11.34 14.04
C LYS A 202 10.55 11.10 13.01
N ILE A 203 10.60 9.94 12.34
CA ILE A 203 9.62 9.53 11.33
C ILE A 203 9.05 8.18 11.73
N SER A 204 7.73 8.12 11.93
CA SER A 204 7.00 6.86 12.02
C SER A 204 6.80 6.28 10.63
N PHE A 205 6.97 4.97 10.49
CA PHE A 205 6.72 4.26 9.23
C PHE A 205 5.84 3.04 9.48
N GLU A 206 5.06 2.69 8.46
CA GLU A 206 4.26 1.48 8.41
C GLU A 206 4.22 0.96 6.97
N GLU A 207 4.32 -0.36 6.80
CA GLU A 207 4.25 -1.02 5.50
C GLU A 207 3.56 -2.38 5.64
N ILE A 208 2.78 -2.77 4.63
CA ILE A 208 2.05 -4.04 4.65
C ILE A 208 2.72 -5.01 3.69
N LEU A 209 3.33 -6.05 4.26
CA LEU A 209 3.98 -7.11 3.49
C LEU A 209 3.05 -8.30 3.33
N VAL A 210 2.93 -8.80 2.10
CA VAL A 210 2.17 -10.03 1.80
C VAL A 210 3.14 -11.18 1.62
N LEU A 211 3.28 -12.00 2.67
CA LEU A 211 4.33 -13.01 2.78
C LEU A 211 3.75 -14.41 2.58
N ASN A 212 4.44 -15.25 1.82
CA ASN A 212 4.11 -16.67 1.71
C ASN A 212 4.41 -17.42 3.03
N GLU A 213 3.98 -18.66 3.16
CA GLU A 213 4.29 -19.47 4.35
C GLU A 213 5.81 -19.65 4.54
N GLY A 214 6.27 -19.65 5.79
CA GLY A 214 7.66 -19.85 6.17
C GLY A 214 8.30 -18.66 6.90
N LYS A 215 9.64 -18.73 7.02
CA LYS A 215 10.48 -17.72 7.67
C LYS A 215 10.92 -16.67 6.67
N HIS A 216 10.70 -15.40 6.99
CA HIS A 216 11.13 -14.23 6.22
C HIS A 216 12.02 -13.34 7.09
N ASP A 217 13.20 -13.01 6.60
CA ASP A 217 14.09 -12.06 7.25
C ASP A 217 13.97 -10.71 6.53
N ILE A 218 13.33 -9.75 7.18
CA ILE A 218 12.94 -8.45 6.61
C ILE A 218 13.94 -7.39 7.03
N ASP A 219 14.52 -6.74 6.03
CA ASP A 219 15.47 -5.66 6.23
C ASP A 219 14.78 -4.30 6.30
N ILE A 220 15.03 -3.54 7.35
CA ILE A 220 14.57 -2.15 7.52
C ILE A 220 15.80 -1.25 7.49
N ILE A 221 15.86 -0.35 6.52
CA ILE A 221 16.98 0.57 6.32
C ILE A 221 16.48 1.99 6.51
N ALA A 222 17.20 2.79 7.30
CA ALA A 222 16.96 4.23 7.42
C ALA A 222 18.21 5.01 7.03
N ARG A 223 18.05 6.11 6.30
CA ARG A 223 19.15 7.03 5.94
C ARG A 223 18.88 8.46 6.39
N ASN A 224 19.91 9.16 6.84
CA ASN A 224 19.86 10.59 7.13
C ASN A 224 20.36 11.46 5.97
N LEU A 225 20.13 12.78 6.05
CA LEU A 225 20.51 13.75 4.99
C LEU A 225 22.03 13.80 4.70
N MET A 226 22.86 13.40 5.66
CA MET A 226 24.32 13.37 5.53
C MET A 226 24.86 12.01 5.02
N GLY A 227 23.96 11.08 4.68
CA GLY A 227 24.30 9.76 4.13
C GLY A 227 24.61 8.68 5.18
N GLY A 228 24.46 8.99 6.47
CA GLY A 228 24.47 8.00 7.54
C GLY A 228 23.32 7.02 7.38
N GLN A 229 23.58 5.73 7.59
CA GLN A 229 22.62 4.67 7.36
C GLN A 229 22.67 3.66 8.50
N GLU A 230 21.49 3.18 8.90
CA GLU A 230 21.33 2.03 9.79
C GLU A 230 20.49 0.95 9.10
N LYS A 231 20.81 -0.32 9.37
CA LYS A 231 20.05 -1.48 8.92
C LYS A 231 19.65 -2.34 10.10
N ARG A 232 18.34 -2.50 10.32
CA ARG A 232 17.76 -3.39 11.32
C ARG A 232 17.02 -4.53 10.63
N GLN A 233 17.28 -5.77 11.05
CA GLN A 233 16.58 -6.93 10.53
C GLN A 233 15.56 -7.43 11.55
N ILE A 234 14.36 -7.78 11.07
CA ILE A 234 13.33 -8.48 11.86
C ILE A 234 13.02 -9.82 11.18
N THR A 235 12.60 -10.81 11.97
CA THR A 235 12.18 -12.12 11.43
C THR A 235 10.68 -12.28 11.58
N ILE A 236 10.02 -12.64 10.47
CA ILE A 236 8.59 -12.91 10.42
C ILE A 236 8.39 -14.39 10.09
N TYR A 237 7.70 -15.11 10.97
CA TYR A 237 7.23 -16.47 10.75
C TYR A 237 5.76 -16.41 10.35
N ALA A 238 5.51 -16.62 9.07
CA ALA A 238 4.16 -16.72 8.52
C ALA A 238 3.75 -18.20 8.53
N ASP A 239 2.82 -18.56 9.39
CA ASP A 239 2.39 -19.93 9.60
C ASP A 239 0.86 -20.01 9.59
N ARG A 240 0.35 -20.66 8.56
CA ARG A 240 -1.08 -20.74 8.21
C ARG A 240 -1.55 -22.19 8.10
N SER A 241 -0.63 -23.14 8.23
CA SER A 241 -0.91 -24.56 8.21
C SER A 241 -1.19 -25.01 9.64
N GLY A 242 -2.06 -26.01 9.80
CA GLY A 242 -2.29 -26.63 11.10
C GLY A 242 -1.18 -27.63 11.45
N PRO A 243 -1.02 -27.98 12.74
CA PRO A 243 -0.10 -29.03 13.16
C PRO A 243 -0.37 -30.35 12.42
N THR A 244 0.67 -31.08 12.07
CA THR A 244 0.51 -32.41 11.47
C THR A 244 0.32 -33.47 12.55
N ILE A 245 -0.66 -34.35 12.40
CA ILE A 245 -0.91 -35.48 13.30
C ILE A 245 -0.44 -36.77 12.61
N ILE A 246 0.59 -37.39 13.15
CA ILE A 246 1.25 -38.57 12.58
C ILE A 246 0.96 -39.77 13.48
N LEU A 247 0.21 -40.76 13.00
CA LEU A 247 -0.02 -42.01 13.72
C LEU A 247 1.04 -43.02 13.32
N THR A 248 1.74 -43.58 14.31
CA THR A 248 2.81 -44.56 14.10
C THR A 248 2.38 -45.99 14.43
N GLU A 249 1.54 -46.14 15.45
CA GLU A 249 0.95 -47.41 15.86
C GLU A 249 -0.54 -47.21 16.13
N THR A 250 -1.36 -48.05 15.53
CA THR A 250 -2.81 -48.11 15.78
C THR A 250 -3.19 -49.55 16.13
N ASP A 251 -3.45 -49.82 17.42
CA ASP A 251 -3.82 -51.14 17.93
C ASP A 251 -5.20 -51.06 18.63
N PRO A 252 -6.19 -51.90 18.25
CA PRO A 252 -7.48 -51.94 18.94
C PRO A 252 -7.40 -52.21 20.44
N ALA A 253 -6.35 -52.90 20.91
CA ALA A 253 -6.16 -53.29 22.31
C ALA A 253 -5.16 -52.40 23.09
N ALA A 254 -4.19 -51.79 22.40
CA ALA A 254 -3.17 -50.94 23.01
C ALA A 254 -3.38 -49.43 22.79
N GLY A 255 -4.34 -49.05 21.93
CA GLY A 255 -4.70 -47.67 21.64
C GLY A 255 -3.93 -47.06 20.47
N VAL A 256 -3.76 -45.74 20.48
CA VAL A 256 -3.14 -44.99 19.37
C VAL A 256 -1.89 -44.28 19.86
N LYS A 257 -0.78 -44.44 19.14
CA LYS A 257 0.46 -43.69 19.38
C LYS A 257 0.86 -42.92 18.15
N GLY A 258 1.38 -41.71 18.39
CA GLY A 258 1.75 -40.83 17.31
C GLY A 258 2.65 -39.69 17.73
N TYR A 259 2.90 -38.81 16.77
CA TYR A 259 3.61 -37.57 16.95
C TYR A 259 2.76 -36.40 16.43
N LEU A 260 2.86 -35.28 17.12
CA LEU A 260 2.42 -33.98 16.63
C LEU A 260 3.65 -33.23 16.15
N TYR A 261 3.53 -32.53 15.03
CA TYR A 261 4.59 -31.67 14.51
C TYR A 261 4.04 -30.33 14.08
N ASP A 262 4.74 -29.27 14.46
CA ASP A 262 4.43 -27.90 14.11
C ASP A 262 5.68 -27.01 14.19
N GLU A 263 5.87 -26.11 13.23
CA GLU A 263 7.05 -25.23 13.22
C GLU A 263 7.02 -24.18 14.33
N SER A 264 5.82 -23.83 14.82
CA SER A 264 5.63 -22.83 15.88
C SER A 264 6.14 -23.28 17.24
N GLY A 265 6.28 -24.60 17.46
CA GLY A 265 6.89 -25.18 18.65
C GLY A 265 6.01 -25.20 19.90
N GLU A 266 4.73 -24.87 19.80
CA GLU A 266 3.76 -25.01 20.88
C GLU A 266 2.47 -25.56 20.30
N ILE A 267 2.11 -26.78 20.71
CA ILE A 267 0.96 -27.52 20.19
C ILE A 267 0.07 -27.90 21.36
N SER A 268 -1.22 -27.65 21.20
CA SER A 268 -2.24 -28.14 22.11
C SER A 268 -3.06 -29.25 21.45
N LEU A 269 -3.19 -30.39 22.13
CA LEU A 269 -3.99 -31.51 21.66
C LEU A 269 -5.23 -31.66 22.53
N THR A 270 -6.41 -31.72 21.89
CA THR A 270 -7.69 -32.05 22.52
C THR A 270 -8.19 -33.39 22.01
N VAL A 271 -8.69 -34.25 22.88
CA VAL A 271 -9.17 -35.60 22.55
C VAL A 271 -10.65 -35.71 22.91
N ASN A 272 -11.52 -35.95 21.92
CA ASN A 272 -12.98 -36.07 22.12
C ASN A 272 -13.60 -34.89 22.89
N GLY A 273 -13.08 -33.68 22.67
CA GLY A 273 -13.54 -32.47 23.35
C GLY A 273 -13.00 -32.28 24.78
N GLU A 274 -12.26 -33.25 25.32
CA GLU A 274 -11.66 -33.18 26.65
C GLU A 274 -10.12 -33.21 26.60
N LYS A 275 -9.52 -32.48 27.55
CA LYS A 275 -8.10 -32.36 27.86
C LYS A 275 -7.20 -31.73 26.78
N LYS A 276 -6.79 -30.48 27.04
CA LYS A 276 -5.81 -29.68 26.28
C LYS A 276 -4.39 -29.99 26.81
N ILE A 277 -3.73 -31.02 26.27
CA ILE A 277 -2.30 -31.27 26.57
C ILE A 277 -1.51 -30.21 25.81
N VAL A 278 -0.86 -29.29 26.52
CA VAL A 278 0.05 -28.32 25.91
C VAL A 278 1.45 -28.93 25.91
N VAL A 279 2.05 -29.06 24.73
CA VAL A 279 3.41 -29.55 24.59
C VAL A 279 4.31 -28.46 24.02
N GLN A 280 5.47 -28.32 24.66
CA GLN A 280 6.53 -27.43 24.20
C GLN A 280 7.53 -28.20 23.33
N GLY A 281 7.90 -27.60 22.21
CA GLY A 281 8.77 -28.17 21.19
C GLY A 281 8.05 -28.36 19.85
N LYS A 282 8.83 -28.41 18.76
CA LYS A 282 8.32 -28.61 17.40
C LYS A 282 7.75 -30.00 17.17
N GLU A 283 8.14 -30.96 17.99
CA GLU A 283 7.72 -32.35 17.89
C GLU A 283 7.31 -32.87 19.27
N SER A 284 6.17 -33.55 19.33
CA SER A 284 5.71 -34.18 20.56
C SER A 284 5.15 -35.57 20.33
N PRO A 285 5.64 -36.61 21.02
CA PRO A 285 4.95 -37.89 21.06
C PRO A 285 3.65 -37.79 21.86
N PHE A 286 2.65 -38.60 21.50
CA PHE A 286 1.46 -38.84 22.31
C PHE A 286 1.09 -40.32 22.29
N SER A 287 0.43 -40.77 23.36
CA SER A 287 -0.08 -42.13 23.50
C SER A 287 -1.44 -42.08 24.17
N LEU A 288 -2.47 -42.60 23.50
CA LEU A 288 -3.84 -42.64 23.99
C LEU A 288 -4.24 -44.10 24.21
N ALA A 289 -4.70 -44.40 25.43
CA ALA A 289 -5.23 -45.71 25.75
C ALA A 289 -6.63 -45.90 25.13
N PRO A 290 -7.03 -47.13 24.79
CA PRO A 290 -8.36 -47.38 24.25
C PRO A 290 -9.43 -47.23 25.34
N GLU A 291 -10.41 -46.35 25.13
CA GLU A 291 -11.58 -46.24 26.00
C GLU A 291 -12.69 -47.21 25.54
N SER A 292 -13.17 -48.04 26.48
CA SER A 292 -14.18 -49.06 26.19
C SER A 292 -15.52 -48.41 25.80
N GLY A 293 -15.99 -48.66 24.58
CA GLY A 293 -17.29 -48.24 24.08
C GLY A 293 -17.33 -47.00 23.17
N GLN A 294 -16.19 -46.35 22.88
CA GLN A 294 -16.13 -45.24 21.93
C GLN A 294 -16.26 -45.68 20.47
N LYS A 295 -17.07 -44.96 19.67
CA LYS A 295 -17.30 -45.22 18.24
C LYS A 295 -16.28 -44.56 17.31
N SER A 296 -15.54 -43.57 17.79
CA SER A 296 -14.48 -42.85 17.07
C SER A 296 -13.65 -42.05 18.07
N ILE A 297 -12.40 -41.78 17.72
CA ILE A 297 -11.52 -40.86 18.46
C ILE A 297 -11.31 -39.62 17.59
N VAL A 298 -11.70 -38.45 18.09
CA VAL A 298 -11.48 -37.16 17.45
C VAL A 298 -10.28 -36.49 18.12
N LEU A 299 -9.22 -36.24 17.35
CA LEU A 299 -8.06 -35.48 17.79
C LEU A 299 -8.12 -34.10 17.14
N LEU A 300 -8.01 -33.04 17.94
CA LEU A 300 -7.87 -31.67 17.46
C LEU A 300 -6.53 -31.14 17.95
N ALA A 301 -5.58 -30.98 17.03
CA ALA A 301 -4.30 -30.33 17.29
C ALA A 301 -4.40 -28.86 16.89
N GLU A 302 -3.97 -27.96 17.78
CA GLU A 302 -3.99 -26.50 17.60
C GLU A 302 -2.61 -25.92 17.92
N ASP A 303 -2.05 -25.12 17.02
CA ASP A 303 -0.78 -24.41 17.24
C ASP A 303 -0.95 -23.13 18.09
N LYS A 304 0.16 -22.40 18.34
CA LYS A 304 0.10 -21.12 19.09
C LYS A 304 -0.61 -19.98 18.36
N LEU A 305 -0.82 -20.09 17.05
CA LEU A 305 -1.51 -19.11 16.21
C LEU A 305 -3.00 -19.44 16.05
N GLY A 306 -3.44 -20.59 16.57
CA GLY A 306 -4.79 -21.11 16.47
C GLY A 306 -5.10 -21.76 15.11
N ASN A 307 -4.09 -22.20 14.36
CA ASN A 307 -4.27 -23.09 13.22
C ASN A 307 -4.54 -24.50 13.75
N GLN A 308 -5.47 -25.22 13.11
CA GLN A 308 -6.00 -26.48 13.63
C GLN A 308 -5.95 -27.60 12.59
N THR A 309 -5.69 -28.82 13.06
CA THR A 309 -5.85 -30.05 12.29
C THR A 309 -6.72 -31.02 13.08
N GLU A 310 -7.78 -31.49 12.43
CA GLU A 310 -8.69 -32.49 12.98
C GLU A 310 -8.37 -33.87 12.39
N ALA A 311 -8.27 -34.88 13.25
CA ALA A 311 -8.12 -36.27 12.87
C ALA A 311 -9.26 -37.10 13.46
N ASN A 312 -10.09 -37.65 12.58
CA ASN A 312 -11.20 -38.53 12.92
C ASN A 312 -10.80 -40.00 12.72
N ILE A 313 -10.49 -40.67 13.83
CA ILE A 313 -10.02 -42.05 13.82
C ILE A 313 -11.20 -42.98 14.10
N HIS A 314 -11.67 -43.68 13.07
CA HIS A 314 -12.72 -44.69 13.20
C HIS A 314 -12.14 -46.06 13.60
N PRO A 315 -12.86 -46.88 14.41
CA PRO A 315 -12.43 -48.23 14.81
C PRO A 315 -12.14 -49.15 13.63
N GLU A 316 -12.81 -48.94 12.49
CA GLU A 316 -12.55 -49.66 11.25
C GLU A 316 -11.16 -49.36 10.69
N MET A 317 -10.68 -48.11 10.79
CA MET A 317 -9.30 -47.75 10.41
C MET A 317 -8.26 -48.50 11.25
N ILE A 318 -8.52 -48.61 12.56
CA ILE A 318 -7.67 -49.32 13.53
C ILE A 318 -7.69 -50.83 13.22
N ARG A 319 -8.87 -51.42 13.01
CA ARG A 319 -9.04 -52.85 12.67
C ARG A 319 -8.40 -53.23 11.35
N GLU A 320 -8.57 -52.43 10.31
CA GLU A 320 -7.94 -52.66 9.01
C GLU A 320 -6.42 -52.52 9.07
N SER A 321 -5.88 -51.59 9.89
CA SER A 321 -4.44 -51.49 10.10
C SER A 321 -3.88 -52.75 10.78
N ALA A 322 -4.59 -53.27 11.79
CA ALA A 322 -4.17 -54.43 12.58
C ALA A 322 -4.35 -55.76 11.83
N GLN A 323 -5.43 -55.92 11.05
CA GLN A 323 -5.65 -57.10 10.22
C GLN A 323 -4.63 -57.21 9.07
N ARG A 324 -4.14 -56.08 8.55
CA ARG A 324 -3.17 -56.04 7.44
C ARG A 324 -1.71 -56.30 7.89
N MET A 325 -1.38 -56.18 9.18
CA MET A 325 -0.07 -56.57 9.73
C MET A 325 0.10 -58.10 9.93
N ASN A 326 -1.00 -58.87 9.95
CA ASN A 326 -0.98 -60.30 10.28
C ASN A 326 -0.97 -61.26 9.09
N LEU A 327 -0.87 -60.78 7.85
CA LEU A 327 -0.72 -61.64 6.66
C LEU A 327 0.75 -62.08 6.46
N ARG A 328 1.26 -62.89 7.38
CA ARG A 328 2.40 -63.78 7.10
C ARG A 328 1.89 -64.98 6.31
N VAL A 329 1.87 -64.86 4.99
CA VAL A 329 1.61 -66.03 4.12
C VAL A 329 2.86 -66.92 4.17
N MET A 330 2.84 -67.99 4.97
CA MET A 330 3.79 -69.09 4.82
C MET A 330 3.41 -69.88 3.57
N LEU A 331 4.15 -69.71 2.49
CA LEU A 331 4.09 -70.60 1.33
C LEU A 331 5.02 -71.79 1.58
N ALA A 332 4.44 -72.95 1.90
CA ALA A 332 5.14 -74.23 1.81
C ALA A 332 5.18 -74.66 0.35
N GLN A 333 6.36 -74.60 -0.27
CA GLN A 333 6.56 -75.02 -1.65
C GLN A 333 6.96 -76.50 -1.67
N HIS A 334 6.08 -77.37 -2.18
CA HIS A 334 6.40 -78.74 -2.54
C HIS A 334 5.98 -78.97 -3.99
N SER A 335 6.95 -79.00 -4.92
CA SER A 335 6.96 -79.98 -6.01
C SER A 335 8.25 -79.91 -6.84
N PRO A 336 8.65 -81.04 -7.46
CA PRO A 336 9.92 -81.22 -8.12
C PRO A 336 9.93 -80.75 -9.58
N SER A 337 11.14 -80.53 -10.04
CA SER A 337 11.68 -80.32 -11.39
C SER A 337 10.83 -80.82 -12.56
N ILE A 338 10.58 -79.94 -13.55
CA ILE A 338 10.80 -80.25 -14.98
C ILE A 338 11.39 -78.99 -15.64
N VAL A 339 12.62 -79.16 -16.14
CA VAL A 339 13.29 -78.24 -17.07
C VAL A 339 12.86 -78.65 -18.49
N THR A 340 12.33 -77.72 -19.27
CA THR A 340 12.37 -77.81 -20.74
C THR A 340 12.64 -76.42 -21.31
N ASP A 341 13.81 -76.30 -21.92
CA ASP A 341 14.30 -75.15 -22.69
C ASP A 341 13.49 -74.93 -23.97
N GLY A 342 13.34 -73.65 -24.34
CA GLY A 342 13.19 -73.26 -25.74
C GLY A 342 11.96 -72.41 -26.08
N ALA A 343 12.24 -71.13 -26.33
CA ALA A 343 11.45 -70.20 -27.15
C ALA A 343 10.14 -69.61 -26.57
N GLY A 344 10.28 -68.40 -26.02
CA GLY A 344 9.59 -67.23 -26.59
C GLY A 344 8.08 -67.15 -26.40
N PHE A 345 7.62 -67.05 -25.16
CA PHE A 345 6.32 -66.48 -24.85
C PHE A 345 6.48 -65.03 -24.37
N MET A 346 6.28 -64.08 -25.29
CA MET A 346 5.84 -62.73 -24.95
C MET A 346 4.36 -62.81 -24.54
N ILE A 347 4.08 -62.98 -23.25
CA ILE A 347 2.76 -62.72 -22.66
C ILE A 347 2.97 -62.00 -21.32
N THR A 348 2.64 -60.71 -21.33
CA THR A 348 2.12 -59.88 -20.22
C THR A 348 2.71 -60.07 -18.82
N GLY A 349 3.62 -59.18 -18.43
CA GLY A 349 4.02 -58.96 -17.03
C GLY A 349 3.21 -57.85 -16.37
N LEU A 350 1.91 -58.08 -16.13
CA LEU A 350 1.17 -57.41 -15.06
C LEU A 350 1.88 -57.75 -13.74
N ASN A 351 2.63 -56.80 -13.19
CA ASN A 351 3.18 -56.96 -11.85
C ASN A 351 2.02 -56.77 -10.84
N PRO A 352 1.62 -57.79 -10.07
CA PRO A 352 0.52 -57.64 -9.13
C PRO A 352 1.02 -56.88 -7.88
N GLN A 353 0.45 -55.70 -7.70
CA GLN A 353 0.12 -55.07 -6.41
C GLN A 353 1.26 -54.79 -5.42
N ASN A 354 1.89 -53.62 -5.59
CA ASN A 354 2.28 -52.82 -4.44
C ASN A 354 1.45 -51.53 -4.45
N PRO A 355 0.18 -51.54 -3.97
CA PRO A 355 -0.64 -50.34 -3.97
C PRO A 355 0.07 -49.29 -3.11
N GLY A 356 0.36 -48.14 -3.71
CA GLY A 356 0.94 -46.99 -3.01
C GLY A 356 0.01 -46.48 -1.91
N PRO A 357 0.46 -45.48 -1.13
CA PRO A 357 -0.36 -44.89 -0.08
C PRO A 357 -1.66 -44.28 -0.65
N GLU A 358 -2.75 -44.36 0.10
CA GLU A 358 -4.04 -43.78 -0.25
C GLU A 358 -4.10 -42.33 0.24
N ILE A 359 -4.52 -41.41 -0.63
CA ILE A 359 -4.70 -39.98 -0.32
C ILE A 359 -6.21 -39.70 -0.25
N ILE A 360 -6.68 -39.15 0.87
CA ILE A 360 -8.09 -38.85 1.12
C ILE A 360 -8.20 -37.39 1.53
N LEU A 361 -9.02 -36.61 0.82
CA LEU A 361 -9.27 -35.20 1.10
C LEU A 361 -10.63 -35.02 1.77
N ASN A 362 -10.74 -34.08 2.70
CA ASN A 362 -11.98 -33.83 3.44
C ASN A 362 -13.03 -33.12 2.57
N GLU A 363 -12.60 -32.28 1.63
CA GLU A 363 -13.47 -31.48 0.77
C GLU A 363 -13.13 -31.68 -0.71
N SER A 364 -14.16 -31.80 -1.54
CA SER A 364 -14.02 -31.80 -3.00
C SER A 364 -14.10 -30.34 -3.48
N LEU A 365 -12.94 -29.75 -3.79
CA LEU A 365 -12.83 -28.36 -4.27
C LEU A 365 -12.95 -28.25 -5.81
N ASP A 366 -13.15 -29.38 -6.50
CA ASP A 366 -13.06 -29.48 -7.96
C ASP A 366 -14.26 -28.90 -8.72
N GLN A 367 -15.34 -28.55 -8.01
CA GLN A 367 -16.62 -28.23 -8.65
C GLN A 367 -17.08 -26.78 -8.49
N ASN A 368 -16.50 -26.01 -7.57
CA ASN A 368 -16.93 -24.64 -7.29
C ASN A 368 -15.76 -23.65 -7.41
N PRO A 369 -15.99 -22.46 -7.99
CA PRO A 369 -14.98 -21.43 -8.02
C PRO A 369 -14.64 -20.97 -6.60
N VAL A 370 -13.35 -20.88 -6.31
CA VAL A 370 -12.83 -20.33 -5.07
C VAL A 370 -12.57 -18.84 -5.25
N PHE A 371 -12.93 -18.02 -4.28
CA PHE A 371 -12.73 -16.57 -4.35
C PHE A 371 -11.56 -16.08 -3.50
N GLU A 372 -11.19 -16.87 -2.50
CA GLU A 372 -10.10 -16.59 -1.58
C GLU A 372 -8.74 -16.76 -2.26
N GLU A 373 -7.75 -15.95 -1.86
CA GLU A 373 -6.37 -16.10 -2.35
C GLU A 373 -5.64 -17.25 -1.68
N MET A 374 -6.09 -17.64 -0.48
CA MET A 374 -5.53 -18.71 0.33
C MET A 374 -6.64 -19.70 0.64
N ILE A 375 -6.33 -20.99 0.60
CA ILE A 375 -7.23 -22.06 1.05
C ILE A 375 -6.51 -22.98 2.02
N ALA A 376 -7.28 -23.65 2.88
CA ALA A 376 -6.80 -24.68 3.78
C ALA A 376 -7.11 -26.06 3.18
N LEU A 377 -6.09 -26.76 2.67
CA LEU A 377 -6.24 -28.10 2.15
C LEU A 377 -6.11 -29.12 3.29
N GLN A 378 -7.24 -29.73 3.66
CA GLN A 378 -7.29 -30.73 4.71
C GLN A 378 -7.43 -32.15 4.14
N GLY A 379 -6.65 -33.07 4.68
CA GLY A 379 -6.73 -34.46 4.28
C GLY A 379 -5.90 -35.39 5.14
N GLN A 380 -5.92 -36.65 4.74
CA GLN A 380 -5.15 -37.72 5.34
C GLN A 380 -4.49 -38.58 4.26
N VAL A 381 -3.31 -39.09 4.58
CA VAL A 381 -2.62 -40.10 3.78
C VAL A 381 -2.49 -41.37 4.60
N ARG A 382 -2.79 -42.52 4.00
CA ARG A 382 -2.79 -43.82 4.67
C ARG A 382 -2.01 -44.85 3.88
N GLY A 383 -1.01 -45.46 4.51
CA GLY A 383 -0.18 -46.50 3.92
C GLY A 383 -0.40 -47.86 4.57
N LYS A 384 -0.19 -48.95 3.81
CA LYS A 384 0.06 -50.28 4.41
C LYS A 384 1.42 -50.30 5.10
N ARG A 385 2.40 -49.64 4.49
CA ARG A 385 3.73 -49.34 5.02
C ARG A 385 3.76 -47.92 5.59
N ARG A 386 4.83 -47.58 6.30
CA ARG A 386 5.04 -46.21 6.76
C ARG A 386 5.20 -45.29 5.55
N ILE A 387 4.47 -44.19 5.57
CA ILE A 387 4.57 -43.10 4.62
C ILE A 387 5.84 -42.34 4.99
N GLU A 388 6.80 -42.23 4.07
CA GLU A 388 8.05 -41.52 4.29
C GLU A 388 7.95 -40.06 3.88
N GLU A 389 7.22 -39.76 2.81
CA GLU A 389 7.15 -38.42 2.22
C GLU A 389 5.73 -38.08 1.75
N ILE A 390 5.29 -36.86 2.06
CA ILE A 390 4.08 -36.23 1.52
C ILE A 390 4.50 -34.84 1.05
N LEU A 391 4.35 -34.59 -0.24
CA LEU A 391 4.60 -33.28 -0.85
C LEU A 391 3.28 -32.72 -1.38
N ILE A 392 2.99 -31.47 -1.06
CA ILE A 392 1.93 -30.70 -1.71
C ILE A 392 2.60 -29.59 -2.51
N ASN A 393 2.44 -29.61 -3.83
CA ASN A 393 3.15 -28.72 -4.76
C ASN A 393 4.68 -28.70 -4.54
N GLY A 394 5.25 -29.85 -4.16
CA GLY A 394 6.69 -30.00 -3.88
C GLY A 394 7.12 -29.56 -2.47
N VAL A 395 6.21 -29.05 -1.63
CA VAL A 395 6.49 -28.67 -0.24
C VAL A 395 6.22 -29.84 0.70
N PRO A 396 7.18 -30.27 1.53
CA PRO A 396 6.98 -31.36 2.48
C PRO A 396 6.04 -30.95 3.60
N VAL A 397 5.03 -31.77 3.86
CA VAL A 397 3.98 -31.51 4.86
C VAL A 397 4.35 -32.06 6.24
N HIS A 398 5.23 -33.06 6.29
CA HIS A 398 5.63 -33.72 7.54
C HIS A 398 7.15 -33.94 7.63
N ARG A 399 7.64 -34.28 8.82
CA ARG A 399 9.07 -34.56 9.09
C ARG A 399 9.37 -35.99 9.52
N LYS A 400 8.37 -36.76 9.92
CA LYS A 400 8.54 -38.14 10.40
C LYS A 400 7.65 -39.14 9.67
N PRO A 401 8.14 -40.37 9.46
CA PRO A 401 7.34 -41.40 8.83
C PRO A 401 6.22 -41.88 9.78
N GLY A 402 5.06 -42.16 9.20
CA GLY A 402 3.87 -42.63 9.94
C GLY A 402 3.00 -43.54 9.09
N GLN A 403 2.12 -44.32 9.73
CA GLN A 403 1.18 -45.18 9.02
C GLN A 403 -0.03 -44.38 8.49
N ILE A 404 -0.47 -43.39 9.25
CA ILE A 404 -1.55 -42.46 8.87
C ILE A 404 -1.07 -41.05 9.22
N ILE A 405 -1.17 -40.12 8.28
CA ILE A 405 -0.75 -38.74 8.47
C ILE A 405 -1.93 -37.83 8.13
N PHE A 406 -2.36 -37.02 9.10
CA PHE A 406 -3.39 -35.99 8.92
C PHE A 406 -2.72 -34.62 8.82
N PHE A 407 -3.19 -33.81 7.89
CA PHE A 407 -2.63 -32.49 7.63
C PHE A 407 -3.72 -31.46 7.35
N ASN A 408 -3.38 -30.20 7.63
CA ASN A 408 -4.08 -29.02 7.15
C ASN A 408 -3.04 -28.06 6.59
N HIS A 409 -2.97 -27.95 5.26
CA HIS A 409 -1.91 -27.20 4.58
C HIS A 409 -2.46 -25.98 3.85
N SER A 410 -1.86 -24.82 4.07
CA SER A 410 -2.29 -23.58 3.42
C SER A 410 -1.72 -23.46 2.01
N LEU A 411 -2.58 -23.19 1.03
CA LEU A 411 -2.20 -23.03 -0.38
C LEU A 411 -2.60 -21.66 -0.91
N ARG A 412 -1.65 -21.00 -1.57
CA ARG A 412 -1.90 -19.75 -2.28
C ARG A 412 -2.31 -19.99 -3.73
N LEU A 413 -3.45 -19.44 -4.12
CA LEU A 413 -4.04 -19.58 -5.43
C LEU A 413 -3.82 -18.31 -6.28
N ARG A 414 -3.39 -18.50 -7.53
CA ARG A 414 -3.36 -17.45 -8.56
C ARG A 414 -4.75 -17.28 -9.15
N ASN A 415 -5.05 -16.13 -9.73
CA ASN A 415 -6.29 -15.96 -10.49
C ASN A 415 -6.33 -16.94 -11.68
N GLY A 416 -7.47 -17.60 -11.91
CA GLY A 416 -7.62 -18.64 -12.93
C GLY A 416 -7.37 -20.06 -12.39
N GLU A 417 -6.95 -20.97 -13.27
CA GLU A 417 -6.72 -22.37 -12.95
C GLU A 417 -5.43 -22.56 -12.14
N ASN A 418 -5.54 -23.31 -11.04
CA ASN A 418 -4.41 -23.73 -10.21
C ASN A 418 -4.38 -25.25 -10.17
N GLN A 419 -3.33 -25.84 -10.73
CA GLN A 419 -3.08 -27.28 -10.62
C GLN A 419 -2.42 -27.55 -9.27
N ILE A 420 -3.04 -28.41 -8.47
CA ILE A 420 -2.52 -28.86 -7.18
C ILE A 420 -2.11 -30.32 -7.31
N VAL A 421 -0.87 -30.62 -6.92
CA VAL A 421 -0.30 -31.96 -6.98
C VAL A 421 0.07 -32.41 -5.58
N ILE A 422 -0.54 -33.51 -5.14
CA ILE A 422 -0.25 -34.17 -3.87
C ILE A 422 0.47 -35.48 -4.17
N ARG A 423 1.69 -35.61 -3.70
CA ARG A 423 2.53 -36.79 -3.87
C ARG A 423 2.71 -37.46 -2.51
N ALA A 424 2.47 -38.76 -2.43
CA ALA A 424 2.75 -39.54 -1.24
C ALA A 424 3.61 -40.76 -1.59
N GLN A 425 4.66 -41.01 -0.81
CA GLN A 425 5.58 -42.13 -0.99
C GLN A 425 5.73 -42.93 0.30
N ASP A 426 5.71 -44.26 0.18
CA ASP A 426 5.96 -45.20 1.30
C ASP A 426 7.44 -45.64 1.38
N GLU A 427 7.80 -46.32 2.48
CA GLU A 427 9.18 -46.82 2.72
C GLU A 427 9.68 -47.86 1.70
N SER A 428 8.80 -48.38 0.82
CA SER A 428 9.21 -49.25 -0.29
C SER A 428 9.47 -48.49 -1.58
N GLY A 429 9.28 -47.17 -1.56
CA GLY A 429 9.32 -46.29 -2.71
C GLY A 429 8.02 -46.30 -3.53
N ALA A 430 6.95 -46.97 -3.08
CA ALA A 430 5.67 -46.97 -3.78
C ALA A 430 5.01 -45.60 -3.65
N GLU A 431 4.59 -45.06 -4.78
CA GLU A 431 4.14 -43.67 -4.92
C GLU A 431 2.69 -43.61 -5.38
N THR A 432 1.96 -42.65 -4.82
CA THR A 432 0.65 -42.23 -5.30
C THR A 432 0.67 -40.72 -5.56
N ILE A 433 0.16 -40.32 -6.73
CA ILE A 433 -0.01 -38.92 -7.11
C ILE A 433 -1.51 -38.65 -7.22
N HIS A 434 -1.98 -37.60 -6.56
CA HIS A 434 -3.31 -37.06 -6.70
C HIS A 434 -3.23 -35.65 -7.28
N GLU A 435 -3.90 -35.43 -8.41
CA GLU A 435 -3.95 -34.13 -9.08
C GLU A 435 -5.37 -33.59 -9.08
N MET A 436 -5.50 -32.30 -8.81
CA MET A 436 -6.76 -31.58 -8.85
C MET A 436 -6.58 -30.18 -9.41
N VAL A 437 -7.65 -29.59 -9.93
CA VAL A 437 -7.63 -28.24 -10.49
C VAL A 437 -8.61 -27.36 -9.74
N ILE A 438 -8.10 -26.30 -9.14
CA ILE A 438 -8.90 -25.31 -8.43
C ILE A 438 -9.00 -24.05 -9.28
N LEU A 439 -10.21 -23.71 -9.68
CA LEU A 439 -10.49 -22.46 -10.39
C LEU A 439 -10.68 -21.34 -9.38
N ARG A 440 -9.73 -20.41 -9.32
CA ARG A 440 -9.90 -19.19 -8.55
C ARG A 440 -10.48 -18.07 -9.40
N GLN A 441 -11.48 -17.38 -8.87
CA GLN A 441 -12.04 -16.16 -9.46
C GLN A 441 -11.87 -14.97 -8.52
N VAL A 442 -11.84 -13.77 -9.08
CA VAL A 442 -11.87 -12.53 -8.30
C VAL A 442 -13.33 -12.21 -7.97
N PRO A 443 -13.68 -11.93 -6.68
CA PRO A 443 -15.01 -11.48 -6.31
C PRO A 443 -15.53 -10.35 -7.19
N GLU A 444 -16.83 -10.36 -7.49
CA GLU A 444 -17.44 -9.41 -8.42
C GLU A 444 -17.05 -7.94 -8.10
N PRO A 445 -17.21 -7.41 -6.87
CA PRO A 445 -16.82 -6.03 -6.52
C PRO A 445 -15.34 -5.71 -6.66
N LEU A 446 -14.48 -6.73 -6.68
CA LEU A 446 -13.03 -6.58 -6.78
C LEU A 446 -12.53 -6.57 -8.22
N ARG A 447 -13.40 -6.82 -9.21
CA ARG A 447 -12.99 -6.84 -10.62
C ARG A 447 -12.53 -5.46 -11.12
N PRO A 448 -11.59 -5.41 -12.08
CA PRO A 448 -11.08 -4.15 -12.62
C PRO A 448 -12.16 -3.22 -13.20
N GLU A 449 -13.27 -3.75 -13.71
CA GLU A 449 -14.37 -2.96 -14.30
C GLU A 449 -15.06 -2.00 -13.32
N TYR A 450 -14.95 -2.28 -12.01
CA TYR A 450 -15.46 -1.44 -10.92
C TYR A 450 -14.49 -0.33 -10.50
N ARG A 451 -13.30 -0.26 -11.13
CA ARG A 451 -12.30 0.74 -10.77
C ARG A 451 -12.74 2.16 -11.12
N CYS A 452 -12.38 3.08 -10.25
CA CYS A 452 -12.67 4.50 -10.38
C CYS A 452 -12.15 5.02 -11.71
N THR A 453 -13.03 5.70 -12.45
CA THR A 453 -12.70 6.30 -13.74
C THR A 453 -12.52 7.81 -13.58
N PHE A 454 -11.34 8.31 -13.92
CA PHE A 454 -11.08 9.75 -14.01
C PHE A 454 -11.24 10.24 -15.44
N LYS A 455 -11.97 11.36 -15.61
CA LYS A 455 -11.80 12.21 -16.79
C LYS A 455 -10.52 13.01 -16.61
N THR A 456 -9.75 13.21 -17.66
CA THR A 456 -8.57 14.07 -17.59
C THR A 456 -8.51 15.05 -18.76
N ASN A 457 -8.08 16.27 -18.45
CA ASN A 457 -7.80 17.32 -19.42
C ASN A 457 -6.28 17.46 -19.62
N ALA A 458 -5.85 18.32 -20.56
CA ALA A 458 -4.44 18.70 -20.64
C ALA A 458 -4.00 19.38 -19.34
N PHE A 459 -2.80 19.06 -18.86
CA PHE A 459 -2.17 19.80 -17.77
C PHE A 459 -1.91 21.23 -18.25
N LYS A 460 -2.16 22.23 -17.40
CA LYS A 460 -1.87 23.62 -17.73
C LYS A 460 -0.38 23.87 -17.61
N MET A 461 0.20 24.65 -18.52
CA MET A 461 1.56 25.14 -18.37
C MET A 461 1.53 26.50 -17.67
N LEU A 462 2.21 26.62 -16.53
CA LEU A 462 2.49 27.87 -15.84
C LEU A 462 3.96 28.21 -16.09
N THR A 463 4.21 29.23 -16.89
CA THR A 463 5.55 29.74 -17.14
C THR A 463 5.54 31.24 -16.98
N VAL A 464 6.56 31.77 -16.31
CA VAL A 464 6.77 33.23 -16.27
C VAL A 464 7.28 33.73 -17.63
N ASN A 465 7.85 32.86 -18.47
CA ASN A 465 8.52 33.24 -19.71
C ASN A 465 8.63 32.06 -20.70
N ASP A 466 8.48 32.34 -22.02
CA ASP A 466 8.68 31.47 -23.20
C ASP A 466 8.43 29.97 -22.94
N ALA A 467 7.16 29.57 -23.05
CA ALA A 467 6.77 28.18 -22.91
C ALA A 467 7.49 27.30 -23.94
N GLU A 468 8.24 26.30 -23.50
CA GLU A 468 8.57 25.14 -24.32
C GLU A 468 7.26 24.42 -24.63
N PRO A 469 6.76 24.47 -25.88
CA PRO A 469 5.47 23.87 -26.20
C PRO A 469 5.55 22.36 -26.04
N GLY A 470 4.65 21.76 -25.25
CA GLY A 470 4.48 20.31 -25.20
C GLY A 470 5.11 19.60 -24.01
N LEU A 471 5.85 20.28 -23.14
CA LEU A 471 6.38 19.68 -21.90
C LEU A 471 5.25 19.17 -21.00
N GLU A 472 4.16 19.93 -20.88
CA GLU A 472 2.97 19.56 -20.13
C GLU A 472 2.28 18.31 -20.70
N ASN A 473 2.30 18.16 -22.03
CA ASN A 473 1.73 17.00 -22.71
C ASN A 473 2.62 15.76 -22.57
N LEU A 474 3.94 15.92 -22.68
CA LEU A 474 4.92 14.87 -22.44
C LEU A 474 4.80 14.34 -21.01
N PHE A 475 4.85 15.24 -20.02
CA PHE A 475 4.73 14.85 -18.62
C PHE A 475 3.40 14.14 -18.35
N ARG A 476 2.28 14.69 -18.84
CA ARG A 476 0.97 14.04 -18.72
C ARG A 476 0.98 12.63 -19.28
N SER A 477 1.58 12.40 -20.46
CA SER A 477 1.67 11.06 -21.04
C SER A 477 2.46 10.09 -20.16
N LEU A 478 3.60 10.54 -19.60
CA LEU A 478 4.41 9.72 -18.69
C LEU A 478 3.62 9.40 -17.41
N PHE A 479 3.02 10.41 -16.79
CA PHE A 479 2.24 10.25 -15.56
C PHE A 479 1.05 9.31 -15.76
N LEU A 480 0.25 9.49 -16.82
CA LEU A 480 -0.89 8.61 -17.10
C LEU A 480 -0.45 7.17 -17.38
N SER A 481 0.72 6.96 -18.00
CA SER A 481 1.25 5.61 -18.24
C SER A 481 1.57 4.87 -16.93
N HIS A 482 2.21 5.56 -15.97
CA HIS A 482 2.48 5.02 -14.64
C HIS A 482 1.21 4.86 -13.80
N LEU A 483 0.24 5.76 -13.97
CA LEU A 483 -1.04 5.71 -13.26
C LEU A 483 -1.85 4.47 -13.68
N ILE A 484 -1.88 4.17 -14.97
CA ILE A 484 -2.63 3.03 -15.54
C ILE A 484 -1.91 1.70 -15.32
N SER A 485 -0.57 1.67 -15.31
CA SER A 485 0.20 0.42 -15.22
C SER A 485 -0.11 -0.40 -13.97
N LYS A 486 -0.57 0.25 -12.89
CA LYS A 486 -0.97 -0.42 -11.64
C LYS A 486 -2.40 -0.98 -11.65
N LYS A 487 -3.18 -0.78 -12.73
CA LYS A 487 -4.55 -1.29 -12.89
C LYS A 487 -5.50 -0.89 -11.75
N ARG A 488 -5.22 0.23 -11.09
CA ARG A 488 -6.03 0.79 -9.99
C ARG A 488 -7.12 1.74 -10.48
N PHE A 489 -6.86 2.46 -11.58
CA PHE A 489 -7.74 3.49 -12.09
C PHE A 489 -7.98 3.31 -13.59
N HIS A 490 -9.14 3.76 -14.05
CA HIS A 490 -9.41 3.97 -15.47
C HIS A 490 -9.27 5.45 -15.82
N ILE A 491 -8.76 5.75 -17.01
CA ILE A 491 -8.56 7.12 -17.47
C ILE A 491 -9.30 7.35 -18.78
N ARG A 492 -10.10 8.41 -18.84
CA ARG A 492 -10.81 8.87 -20.05
C ARG A 492 -10.24 10.20 -20.51
N VAL A 493 -9.55 10.21 -21.66
CA VAL A 493 -9.01 11.43 -22.28
C VAL A 493 -9.89 11.77 -23.48
N SER A 494 -10.67 12.85 -23.40
CA SER A 494 -11.70 13.21 -24.41
C SER A 494 -12.76 12.09 -24.63
N GLU A 495 -13.66 12.23 -25.61
CA GLU A 495 -14.71 11.23 -25.91
C GLU A 495 -14.17 9.88 -26.39
N LYS A 496 -12.85 9.74 -26.61
CA LYS A 496 -12.22 8.47 -26.94
C LYS A 496 -11.91 7.66 -25.67
N LEU A 497 -12.45 6.46 -25.61
CA LEU A 497 -12.14 5.44 -24.62
C LEU A 497 -10.70 4.96 -24.81
N TYR A 498 -9.88 4.98 -23.74
CA TYR A 498 -8.74 4.05 -23.70
C TYR A 498 -9.30 2.63 -23.50
N PRO A 499 -8.70 1.58 -24.11
CA PRO A 499 -9.25 0.24 -24.04
C PRO A 499 -9.35 -0.25 -22.59
N GLY A 500 -10.54 -0.68 -22.19
CA GLY A 500 -10.82 -1.25 -20.86
C GLY A 500 -11.76 -0.45 -19.94
N ALA A 501 -12.21 0.75 -20.33
CA ALA A 501 -13.15 1.51 -19.48
C ALA A 501 -14.58 0.96 -19.60
N ALA A 502 -15.19 0.58 -18.47
CA ALA A 502 -16.62 0.27 -18.40
C ALA A 502 -17.47 1.54 -18.71
N GLU A 503 -18.71 1.36 -19.19
CA GLU A 503 -19.69 2.43 -19.46
C GLU A 503 -20.20 3.16 -18.18
N ARG A 504 -19.50 3.06 -17.06
CA ARG A 504 -19.87 3.75 -15.81
C ARG A 504 -19.71 5.27 -15.95
N ALA A 505 -20.60 5.99 -15.26
CA ALA A 505 -20.58 7.44 -15.21
C ALA A 505 -19.27 7.97 -14.61
N VAL A 506 -18.63 8.90 -15.31
CA VAL A 506 -17.38 9.51 -14.84
C VAL A 506 -17.70 10.63 -13.86
N ARG A 507 -17.36 10.41 -12.58
CA ARG A 507 -17.61 11.38 -11.50
C ARG A 507 -16.46 12.36 -11.29
N PHE A 508 -15.22 11.93 -11.48
CA PHE A 508 -14.06 12.70 -11.08
C PHE A 508 -13.24 13.23 -12.26
N MET A 509 -12.70 14.43 -12.09
CA MET A 509 -11.77 15.07 -12.99
C MET A 509 -10.37 15.10 -12.38
N LEU A 510 -9.42 14.48 -13.05
CA LEU A 510 -7.98 14.62 -12.81
C LEU A 510 -7.45 15.81 -13.62
N SER A 511 -6.98 16.82 -12.89
CA SER A 511 -6.41 18.03 -13.48
C SER A 511 -5.09 18.37 -12.80
N GLY A 512 -4.30 19.25 -13.42
CA GLY A 512 -3.00 19.62 -12.89
C GLY A 512 -2.34 20.71 -13.71
N TYR A 513 -1.18 21.13 -13.25
CA TYR A 513 -0.34 22.08 -13.96
C TYR A 513 1.14 21.78 -13.75
N VAL A 514 1.93 22.19 -14.73
CA VAL A 514 3.38 22.16 -14.72
C VAL A 514 3.86 23.60 -14.60
N HIS A 515 4.60 23.91 -13.55
CA HIS A 515 5.20 25.22 -13.31
C HIS A 515 6.71 25.12 -13.53
N LYS A 516 7.19 25.58 -14.68
CA LYS A 516 8.64 25.65 -14.98
C LYS A 516 9.16 27.05 -14.66
N THR A 517 10.19 27.09 -13.84
CA THR A 517 10.93 28.28 -13.42
C THR A 517 12.39 28.10 -13.79
N ARG A 518 13.20 29.14 -13.66
CA ARG A 518 14.65 29.02 -13.80
C ARG A 518 15.30 28.08 -12.77
N ASN A 519 14.66 27.88 -11.62
CA ASN A 519 15.21 27.13 -10.49
C ASN A 519 14.76 25.66 -10.49
N GLY A 520 13.81 25.30 -11.36
CA GLY A 520 13.27 23.96 -11.44
C GLY A 520 11.86 23.88 -12.00
N ILE A 521 11.29 22.68 -11.90
CA ILE A 521 9.95 22.31 -12.32
C ILE A 521 9.15 21.82 -11.12
N GLU A 522 8.03 22.48 -10.85
CA GLU A 522 7.02 22.05 -9.87
C GLU A 522 5.82 21.50 -10.66
N ILE A 523 5.34 20.32 -10.31
CA ILE A 523 4.17 19.72 -10.97
C ILE A 523 3.15 19.38 -9.91
N VAL A 524 1.90 19.75 -10.17
CA VAL A 524 0.82 19.62 -9.23
C VAL A 524 -0.36 18.93 -9.89
N ALA A 525 -0.89 17.90 -9.24
CA ALA A 525 -2.10 17.20 -9.63
C ALA A 525 -3.18 17.35 -8.54
N GLN A 526 -4.43 17.33 -8.98
CA GLN A 526 -5.61 17.39 -8.13
C GLN A 526 -6.74 16.55 -8.72
N VAL A 527 -7.64 16.12 -7.83
CA VAL A 527 -8.90 15.46 -8.20
C VAL A 527 -10.06 16.32 -7.73
N SER A 528 -11.01 16.59 -8.62
CA SER A 528 -12.25 17.27 -8.28
C SER A 528 -13.47 16.44 -8.67
N ASP A 529 -14.50 16.48 -7.85
CA ASP A 529 -15.82 15.96 -8.17
C ASP A 529 -16.49 16.86 -9.22
N MET A 530 -16.90 16.29 -10.35
CA MET A 530 -17.51 17.03 -11.45
C MET A 530 -18.95 17.46 -11.16
N GLN A 531 -19.63 16.82 -10.19
CA GLN A 531 -20.99 17.18 -9.78
C GLN A 531 -20.97 18.34 -8.80
N THR A 532 -20.11 18.28 -7.78
CA THR A 532 -20.04 19.32 -6.73
C THR A 532 -19.04 20.43 -7.05
N SER A 533 -18.16 20.22 -8.02
CA SER A 533 -16.99 21.07 -8.32
C SER A 533 -16.02 21.21 -7.14
N GLN A 534 -16.15 20.39 -6.10
CA GLN A 534 -15.24 20.39 -4.96
C GLN A 534 -13.98 19.59 -5.28
N ILE A 535 -12.85 20.10 -4.85
CA ILE A 535 -11.61 19.33 -4.80
C ILE A 535 -11.79 18.31 -3.68
N LEU A 536 -11.43 17.05 -3.93
CA LEU A 536 -11.54 16.01 -2.92
C LEU A 536 -10.55 16.32 -1.80
N ASN A 537 -11.11 16.80 -0.69
CA ASN A 537 -10.38 17.16 0.51
C ASN A 537 -10.42 15.99 1.48
N GLU A 538 -9.34 15.81 2.22
CA GLU A 538 -9.41 15.07 3.47
C GLU A 538 -10.08 15.97 4.52
N GLU A 539 -10.89 15.38 5.42
CA GLU A 539 -11.65 16.10 6.43
C GLU A 539 -10.83 17.22 7.09
N TYR A 540 -11.35 18.45 7.00
CA TYR A 540 -10.98 19.62 7.81
C TYR A 540 -9.51 20.11 7.82
N VAL A 541 -8.59 19.52 7.08
CA VAL A 541 -7.20 20.00 6.99
C VAL A 541 -6.76 20.00 5.52
N THR A 542 -6.84 21.18 4.91
CA THR A 542 -6.18 21.61 3.66
C THR A 542 -6.36 20.68 2.43
N PRO A 543 -6.87 21.17 1.28
CA PRO A 543 -6.91 20.38 0.04
C PRO A 543 -5.53 19.74 -0.23
N LYS A 544 -5.49 18.40 -0.32
CA LYS A 544 -4.26 17.64 -0.61
C LYS A 544 -4.04 17.64 -2.12
N TYR A 545 -3.50 18.75 -2.60
CA TYR A 545 -2.83 18.77 -3.88
C TYR A 545 -1.64 17.83 -3.79
N ILE A 546 -1.40 17.07 -4.85
CA ILE A 546 -0.28 16.15 -4.91
C ILE A 546 0.76 16.83 -5.79
N ASP A 547 1.82 17.31 -5.17
CA ASP A 547 2.92 17.97 -5.84
C ASP A 547 4.20 17.15 -5.82
N ILE A 548 5.09 17.52 -6.73
CA ILE A 548 6.44 17.01 -6.92
C ILE A 548 7.32 18.16 -7.43
N TYR A 549 8.61 18.09 -7.12
CA TYR A 549 9.56 19.14 -7.51
C TYR A 549 10.89 18.54 -7.95
N SER A 550 11.53 19.18 -8.93
CA SER A 550 12.94 18.96 -9.23
C SER A 550 13.59 20.23 -9.76
N GLU A 551 14.90 20.37 -9.60
CA GLU A 551 15.67 21.48 -10.16
C GLU A 551 15.96 21.30 -11.66
N SER A 552 15.79 20.08 -12.19
CA SER A 552 15.95 19.77 -13.60
C SER A 552 14.62 19.35 -14.24
N ALA A 553 14.46 19.70 -15.52
CA ALA A 553 13.35 19.28 -16.37
C ALA A 553 13.79 18.29 -17.46
N ASP A 554 14.95 17.64 -17.30
CA ASP A 554 15.46 16.67 -18.27
C ASP A 554 14.57 15.43 -18.34
N LEU A 555 14.55 14.76 -19.50
CA LEU A 555 13.65 13.63 -19.75
C LEU A 555 13.78 12.49 -18.70
N PRO A 556 14.97 12.06 -18.25
CA PRO A 556 15.09 11.05 -17.19
C PRO A 556 14.45 11.50 -15.88
N VAL A 557 14.62 12.79 -15.53
CA VAL A 557 14.04 13.39 -14.32
C VAL A 557 12.53 13.46 -14.44
N LEU A 558 11.99 13.88 -15.59
CA LEU A 558 10.54 13.89 -15.83
C LEU A 558 9.90 12.50 -15.72
N LYS A 559 10.59 11.45 -16.17
CA LYS A 559 10.13 10.06 -15.99
C LYS A 559 10.09 9.67 -14.52
N SER A 560 11.14 9.98 -13.76
CA SER A 560 11.19 9.72 -12.31
C SER A 560 10.08 10.48 -11.57
N LEU A 561 9.91 11.76 -11.88
CA LEU A 561 8.85 12.61 -11.33
C LEU A 561 7.45 12.07 -11.65
N ALA A 562 7.22 11.59 -12.88
CA ALA A 562 5.95 11.00 -13.26
C ALA A 562 5.65 9.70 -12.49
N ALA A 563 6.67 8.86 -12.27
CA ALA A 563 6.55 7.67 -11.44
C ALA A 563 6.25 8.04 -9.99
N GLU A 564 7.01 8.98 -9.40
CA GLU A 564 6.80 9.46 -8.04
C GLU A 564 5.39 10.03 -7.85
N LEU A 565 4.95 10.93 -8.73
CA LEU A 565 3.60 11.51 -8.66
C LEU A 565 2.51 10.43 -8.75
N SER A 566 2.72 9.40 -9.57
CA SER A 566 1.84 8.24 -9.64
C SER A 566 1.81 7.47 -8.31
N GLU A 567 2.95 7.23 -7.67
CA GLU A 567 3.00 6.61 -6.34
C GLU A 567 2.21 7.42 -5.31
N LYS A 568 2.48 8.73 -5.20
CA LYS A 568 1.76 9.63 -4.29
C LYS A 568 0.25 9.59 -4.55
N PHE A 569 -0.16 9.50 -5.82
CA PHE A 569 -1.55 9.41 -6.21
C PHE A 569 -2.21 8.09 -5.77
N HIS A 570 -1.52 6.95 -5.91
CA HIS A 570 -2.01 5.66 -5.44
C HIS A 570 -2.12 5.59 -3.92
N THR A 571 -1.16 6.20 -3.21
CA THR A 571 -1.17 6.33 -1.75
C THR A 571 -2.35 7.20 -1.29
N ALA A 572 -2.63 8.31 -1.99
CA ALA A 572 -3.73 9.20 -1.65
C ALA A 572 -5.12 8.58 -1.93
N PHE A 573 -5.22 7.64 -2.87
CA PHE A 573 -6.48 7.02 -3.28
C PHE A 573 -6.35 5.47 -3.35
N PRO A 574 -6.13 4.80 -2.21
CA PRO A 574 -5.86 3.37 -2.17
C PRO A 574 -7.10 2.55 -2.56
N LEU A 575 -6.87 1.31 -2.99
CA LEU A 575 -7.94 0.32 -3.07
C LEU A 575 -8.11 -0.30 -1.68
N VAL A 576 -9.27 -0.12 -1.07
CA VAL A 576 -9.54 -0.60 0.29
C VAL A 576 -10.76 -1.49 0.23
N LYS A 577 -10.63 -2.68 0.81
CA LYS A 577 -11.71 -3.65 0.92
C LYS A 577 -12.31 -3.60 2.32
N GLY A 578 -13.52 -4.09 2.45
CA GLY A 578 -14.22 -4.21 3.71
C GLY A 578 -15.41 -5.15 3.59
N LYS A 579 -16.04 -5.42 4.72
CA LYS A 579 -17.25 -6.24 4.79
C LYS A 579 -18.35 -5.55 5.58
N ILE A 580 -19.61 -5.79 5.18
CA ILE A 580 -20.77 -5.34 5.95
C ILE A 580 -20.81 -6.11 7.28
N ILE A 581 -20.84 -5.39 8.39
CA ILE A 581 -20.91 -5.98 9.75
C ILE A 581 -22.27 -5.79 10.41
N ARG A 582 -23.08 -4.82 9.96
CA ARG A 582 -24.42 -4.59 10.50
C ARG A 582 -25.35 -3.95 9.46
N LYS A 583 -26.58 -4.47 9.38
CA LYS A 583 -27.70 -3.89 8.63
C LYS A 583 -28.62 -3.14 9.60
N GLY A 584 -28.94 -1.89 9.29
CA GLY A 584 -29.83 -1.01 10.05
C GLY A 584 -30.26 0.17 9.16
N GLU A 585 -30.72 1.29 9.75
CA GLU A 585 -31.01 2.51 8.98
C GLU A 585 -29.80 2.98 8.15
N ARG A 586 -28.59 2.75 8.70
CA ARG A 586 -27.32 2.86 7.99
C ARG A 586 -26.59 1.52 8.01
N VAL A 587 -25.95 1.21 6.88
CA VAL A 587 -25.16 -0.01 6.72
C VAL A 587 -23.78 0.26 7.29
N LEU A 588 -23.38 -0.52 8.29
CA LEU A 588 -22.07 -0.38 8.92
C LEU A 588 -21.09 -1.36 8.28
N VAL A 589 -19.95 -0.83 7.88
CA VAL A 589 -18.88 -1.57 7.19
C VAL A 589 -17.62 -1.51 8.04
N LEU A 590 -16.88 -2.61 8.07
CA LEU A 590 -15.52 -2.65 8.57
C LEU A 590 -14.55 -2.71 7.39
N MET A 591 -13.79 -1.63 7.18
CA MET A 591 -12.78 -1.49 6.14
C MET A 591 -11.41 -1.90 6.67
N GLU A 592 -10.56 -2.45 5.79
CA GLU A 592 -9.17 -2.83 6.10
C GLU A 592 -8.29 -1.63 6.49
N LYS A 593 -8.61 -0.45 5.94
CA LYS A 593 -7.95 0.83 6.21
C LYS A 593 -8.98 1.94 6.32
N THR A 594 -8.59 3.06 6.91
CA THR A 594 -9.39 4.29 6.87
C THR A 594 -9.61 4.71 5.41
N VAL A 595 -10.85 5.05 5.08
CA VAL A 595 -11.23 5.48 3.73
C VAL A 595 -11.74 6.92 3.79
N ARG A 596 -11.43 7.67 2.73
CA ARG A 596 -11.84 9.06 2.57
C ARG A 596 -13.35 9.18 2.44
N MET A 597 -13.93 10.14 3.17
CA MET A 597 -15.33 10.53 3.04
C MET A 597 -15.67 10.85 1.58
N GLU A 598 -16.93 10.58 1.18
CA GLU A 598 -17.45 10.81 -0.18
C GLU A 598 -16.74 10.04 -1.32
N TRP A 599 -15.74 9.21 -1.01
CA TRP A 599 -15.14 8.32 -2.00
C TRP A 599 -16.15 7.23 -2.41
N PRO A 600 -16.32 6.97 -3.71
CA PRO A 600 -17.28 5.98 -4.19
C PRO A 600 -16.84 4.57 -3.83
N LEU A 601 -17.86 3.77 -3.51
CA LEU A 601 -17.75 2.38 -3.12
C LEU A 601 -18.58 1.51 -4.06
N VAL A 602 -18.21 0.24 -4.13
CA VAL A 602 -18.93 -0.82 -4.82
C VAL A 602 -19.25 -1.89 -3.80
N VAL A 603 -20.50 -2.34 -3.81
CA VAL A 603 -21.03 -3.33 -2.89
C VAL A 603 -21.49 -4.55 -3.67
N GLY A 604 -21.18 -5.74 -3.17
CA GLY A 604 -21.60 -6.98 -3.82
C GLY A 604 -21.23 -8.24 -3.04
N THR A 605 -21.58 -9.39 -3.63
CA THR A 605 -21.22 -10.72 -3.16
C THR A 605 -19.95 -11.20 -3.87
N ASP A 606 -19.57 -12.46 -3.70
CA ASP A 606 -18.48 -13.04 -4.48
C ASP A 606 -18.82 -13.12 -5.99
N THR A 607 -20.10 -13.27 -6.33
CA THR A 607 -20.56 -13.55 -7.70
C THR A 607 -21.37 -12.42 -8.33
N GLU A 608 -21.89 -11.50 -7.54
CA GLU A 608 -22.86 -10.51 -8.00
C GLU A 608 -22.56 -9.11 -7.49
N PHE A 609 -22.80 -8.13 -8.35
CA PHE A 609 -22.79 -6.72 -8.01
C PHE A 609 -24.17 -6.31 -7.50
N ILE A 610 -24.21 -5.68 -6.32
CA ILE A 610 -25.45 -5.21 -5.70
C ILE A 610 -25.70 -3.73 -6.01
N GLY A 611 -24.66 -2.88 -5.89
CA GLY A 611 -24.84 -1.44 -6.05
C GLY A 611 -23.59 -0.60 -5.78
N ASP A 612 -23.64 0.65 -6.20
CA ASP A 612 -22.68 1.70 -5.84
C ASP A 612 -23.11 2.36 -4.52
N ALA A 613 -22.13 2.72 -3.70
CA ALA A 613 -22.37 3.35 -2.40
C ALA A 613 -21.42 4.53 -2.16
N LEU A 614 -21.72 5.33 -1.14
CA LEU A 614 -20.86 6.38 -0.63
C LEU A 614 -20.69 6.27 0.87
N ILE A 615 -19.56 6.76 1.37
CA ILE A 615 -19.36 6.91 2.81
C ILE A 615 -20.16 8.11 3.28
N ALA A 616 -21.16 7.85 4.12
CA ALA A 616 -21.99 8.87 4.74
C ALA A 616 -21.41 9.33 6.09
N GLU A 617 -20.75 8.43 6.84
CA GLU A 617 -20.14 8.74 8.13
C GLU A 617 -18.85 7.94 8.37
N GLY A 618 -17.81 8.60 8.87
CA GLY A 618 -16.59 7.96 9.36
C GLY A 618 -16.67 7.67 10.87
N TYR A 619 -16.22 6.49 11.29
CA TYR A 619 -16.02 6.14 12.69
C TYR A 619 -14.56 5.76 12.94
N GLN A 620 -14.17 5.68 14.21
CA GLN A 620 -12.84 5.21 14.59
C GLN A 620 -12.62 3.74 14.19
N SER A 621 -11.36 3.37 13.99
CA SER A 621 -10.91 1.98 13.78
C SER A 621 -11.45 1.32 12.50
N GLY A 622 -11.44 2.06 11.38
CA GLY A 622 -11.79 1.51 10.06
C GLY A 622 -13.28 1.23 9.85
N LYS A 623 -14.14 1.64 10.78
CA LYS A 623 -15.60 1.50 10.64
C LYS A 623 -16.16 2.71 9.90
N CYS A 624 -17.06 2.48 8.95
CA CYS A 624 -17.78 3.56 8.28
C CYS A 624 -19.24 3.21 8.02
N GLY A 625 -20.11 4.22 8.08
CA GLY A 625 -21.49 4.14 7.65
C GLY A 625 -21.57 4.43 6.16
N ILE A 626 -22.21 3.55 5.39
CA ILE A 626 -22.39 3.73 3.95
C ILE A 626 -23.86 3.91 3.58
N GLU A 627 -24.08 4.61 2.47
CA GLU A 627 -25.38 4.79 1.84
C GLU A 627 -25.32 4.34 0.38
N LEU A 628 -26.26 3.49 -0.04
CA LEU A 628 -26.38 3.08 -1.44
C LEU A 628 -26.83 4.27 -2.30
N VAL A 629 -26.09 4.54 -3.37
CA VAL A 629 -26.45 5.52 -4.41
C VAL A 629 -27.37 4.87 -5.44
N ASN A 630 -27.14 3.59 -5.74
CA ASN A 630 -27.99 2.75 -6.56
C ASN A 630 -27.95 1.30 -6.02
N GLY A 631 -28.85 0.45 -6.52
CA GLY A 631 -28.96 -0.95 -6.08
C GLY A 631 -30.06 -1.19 -5.05
N ASN A 632 -30.26 -2.46 -4.71
CA ASN A 632 -31.33 -2.92 -3.83
C ASN A 632 -30.85 -3.07 -2.38
N LYS A 633 -31.42 -2.30 -1.45
CA LYS A 633 -31.08 -2.39 -0.01
C LYS A 633 -31.44 -3.74 0.60
N ASP A 634 -32.39 -4.46 0.01
CA ASP A 634 -32.83 -5.76 0.54
C ASP A 634 -31.79 -6.85 0.31
N GLU A 635 -30.99 -6.74 -0.76
CA GLU A 635 -29.90 -7.67 -1.11
C GLU A 635 -28.66 -7.52 -0.24
N LEU A 636 -28.56 -6.44 0.55
CA LEU A 636 -27.45 -6.26 1.48
C LEU A 636 -27.54 -7.25 2.65
N VAL A 637 -26.50 -8.07 2.80
CA VAL A 637 -26.33 -9.06 3.87
C VAL A 637 -25.00 -8.84 4.58
N ILE A 638 -24.95 -9.20 5.87
CA ILE A 638 -23.70 -9.23 6.64
C ILE A 638 -22.70 -10.14 5.92
N GLY A 639 -21.48 -9.67 5.76
CA GLY A 639 -20.42 -10.37 5.05
C GLY A 639 -20.25 -9.98 3.57
N ASN A 640 -21.21 -9.27 2.96
CA ASN A 640 -21.01 -8.73 1.61
C ASN A 640 -19.79 -7.81 1.54
N TRP A 641 -19.13 -7.84 0.39
CA TRP A 641 -17.97 -7.01 0.10
C TRP A 641 -18.37 -5.56 -0.10
N VAL A 642 -17.52 -4.68 0.42
CA VAL A 642 -17.55 -3.24 0.16
C VAL A 642 -16.14 -2.83 -0.23
N VAL A 643 -15.98 -2.25 -1.40
CA VAL A 643 -14.66 -1.94 -1.97
C VAL A 643 -14.67 -0.51 -2.47
N THR A 644 -13.61 0.25 -2.23
CA THR A 644 -13.44 1.53 -2.91
C THR A 644 -13.36 1.32 -4.42
N GLN A 645 -14.05 2.16 -5.19
CA GLN A 645 -13.85 2.19 -6.64
C GLN A 645 -12.40 2.56 -6.93
#